data_AF-A0A817D492-F1
#
_entry.id   AF-A0A817D492-F1
#
_cell.length_a   1.000
_cell.length_b   1.000
_cell.length_c   1.000
_cell.angle_alpha   90.00
_cell.angle_beta   90.00
_cell.angle_gamma   90.00
#
_symmetry.space_group_name_H-M   'P 1'
#
loop_
_entity.id
_entity.type
_entity.pdbx_description
1 polymer ?
#
loop_
_entity_poly.entity_id
_entity_poly.type
_entity_poly.pdbx_seq_one_letter_code
_entity_poly.pdbx_strand_id
1 'polypeptide(L)'
;MSTEPKQQSKKTVAPLKNNGDDSKQQQQFHAGSSSATTTAIGKSKFYEFSNIVDLIYLLVPASLSTTAKDFNQKQNLESTILIWYDSNIDKTNDTKETMKELREINNFIVFHIDLKACIDYIESITNEKILLVTSGRGAFEILISVHALKQIDSIFIFCLKPEKYQYLLPTYTKLIGIYTKRHELLNSIKENIILVEKYLETFNFYNQHEQKSTRDLSKESAEFLWFQMFKDVIFRLPRDNLAKQQMIEFCQNYYRGNEKELKFIREFEHDYKSTMAINWYTKQTFLYKIVNKALRTEDIEQLRIFRFFIADLSFNLAIEYEKLKTKGEKILMLYRGLHMEPEELKTLKQNEGSLISTNGFLSTSRSKNVALKFAKKSSKRSDIVPVLYEIECNIQDSDSIIFADIIEFSVYVNESEILFDLGSTFEIISVKEDFRLNLWLIKLRASNKGTNIAKEFVEFNRKEEEETSIELIFGRLLADMGQYDQALKYFQNLLIDDHTKNDDIAKINNLIGTIYYDKGDFKQALQYYELAYNLMMNDKPIRMKDSAKPLTNIGLFYHRKGQYDRAYELYMKSLAIYNIYYGREHIKSTKILINIGNIYTETRKHNHAMQYYQKVLDIQKQYLPSYHIDIAMTLNNIAVVYHKLNDLDRASEYYEQSLNMKQKVLPPDHKDIIVTRNNITKINRRKYYLQFAVNTQPMQKFEVQPALQDAPMKCIITHFYPDNLKERPKLDHIVIRECQLRPPPKSYPELEYLEAGSGGNTNKNFELDYETKDINMSDEDSPELHYTTSLRQQYKNPELEP
;
A
#
# COMPACT_ATOMS: atom_id res chain seq x y z
N MET A 1 -14.01 60.70 -28.18
CA MET A 1 -12.79 61.16 -27.48
C MET A 1 -11.76 60.04 -27.65
N SER A 2 -10.83 60.10 -28.61
CA SER A 2 -9.62 60.95 -28.67
C SER A 2 -8.59 60.51 -27.60
N THR A 3 -7.35 60.07 -27.90
CA THR A 3 -6.54 60.25 -29.12
C THR A 3 -5.56 59.09 -29.43
N GLU A 4 -5.30 58.91 -30.73
CA GLU A 4 -4.16 58.19 -31.39
C GLU A 4 -2.85 59.04 -31.30
N PRO A 5 -1.73 58.86 -32.07
CA PRO A 5 -1.30 57.77 -32.99
C PRO A 5 0.21 57.37 -32.97
N LYS A 6 0.55 56.31 -33.72
CA LYS A 6 1.50 56.24 -34.89
C LYS A 6 1.98 54.79 -35.09
N GLN A 7 1.70 54.09 -36.20
CA GLN A 7 2.28 54.23 -37.56
C GLN A 7 3.82 54.09 -37.57
N GLN A 8 4.47 53.31 -38.44
CA GLN A 8 4.07 52.64 -39.71
C GLN A 8 5.08 51.47 -39.98
N SER A 9 5.02 50.58 -40.99
CA SER A 9 4.24 50.54 -42.25
C SER A 9 3.85 49.08 -42.68
N LYS A 10 4.27 48.64 -43.89
CA LYS A 10 4.04 47.36 -44.59
C LYS A 10 5.09 47.21 -45.70
N LYS A 11 5.48 45.97 -46.09
CA LYS A 11 5.13 45.38 -47.41
C LYS A 11 5.76 44.00 -47.67
N THR A 12 4.92 43.12 -48.20
CA THR A 12 5.21 41.82 -48.85
C THR A 12 5.72 41.98 -50.28
N VAL A 13 6.42 40.98 -50.83
CA VAL A 13 6.23 40.38 -52.18
C VAL A 13 7.20 39.18 -52.36
N ALA A 14 6.77 38.15 -53.09
CA ALA A 14 7.56 37.00 -53.58
C ALA A 14 7.22 36.81 -55.09
N PRO A 15 7.68 35.78 -55.83
CA PRO A 15 8.87 34.90 -55.72
C PRO A 15 9.76 35.01 -57.00
N LEU A 16 10.80 34.18 -57.17
CA LEU A 16 11.32 33.76 -58.51
C LEU A 16 12.25 32.52 -58.44
N LYS A 17 12.61 31.97 -59.61
CA LYS A 17 13.09 30.58 -59.83
C LYS A 17 14.56 30.47 -60.32
N ASN A 18 15.15 29.29 -60.06
CA ASN A 18 16.01 28.45 -60.94
C ASN A 18 17.54 28.68 -61.15
N ASN A 19 18.27 27.56 -60.96
CA ASN A 19 19.35 26.95 -61.78
C ASN A 19 20.86 27.24 -61.54
N GLY A 20 21.66 26.16 -61.71
CA GLY A 20 23.15 26.10 -61.71
C GLY A 20 23.73 25.24 -60.56
N ASP A 21 23.70 23.91 -60.63
CA ASP A 21 24.78 23.00 -61.13
C ASP A 21 26.12 23.04 -60.36
N ASP A 22 26.55 21.91 -59.75
CA ASP A 22 27.53 21.00 -60.40
C ASP A 22 27.81 19.65 -59.65
N SER A 23 28.25 18.64 -60.43
CA SER A 23 28.87 17.31 -60.12
C SER A 23 28.87 16.75 -58.66
N LYS A 24 28.28 15.57 -58.36
CA LYS A 24 28.73 14.17 -58.64
C LYS A 24 30.13 13.76 -58.11
N GLN A 25 30.18 12.88 -57.10
CA GLN A 25 30.44 11.44 -57.29
C GLN A 25 30.20 10.61 -56.00
N GLN A 26 29.87 9.33 -56.18
CA GLN A 26 29.63 8.32 -55.12
C GLN A 26 30.82 7.34 -55.05
N GLN A 27 31.10 6.73 -53.89
CA GLN A 27 30.95 5.27 -53.68
C GLN A 27 31.42 4.78 -52.28
N GLN A 28 30.52 4.04 -51.64
CA GLN A 28 30.67 2.73 -50.96
C GLN A 28 32.03 1.98 -51.08
N PHE A 29 32.44 1.04 -50.21
CA PHE A 29 31.75 0.25 -49.16
C PHE A 29 32.79 -0.44 -48.20
N HIS A 30 32.29 -0.99 -47.07
CA HIS A 30 32.76 -2.19 -46.33
C HIS A 30 33.94 -2.17 -45.32
N ALA A 31 33.56 -2.45 -44.06
CA ALA A 31 33.98 -3.55 -43.17
C ALA A 31 35.46 -3.86 -42.88
N GLY A 32 35.80 -4.02 -41.59
CA GLY A 32 37.05 -4.64 -41.14
C GLY A 32 37.29 -4.55 -39.63
N SER A 33 37.18 -5.67 -38.93
CA SER A 33 37.51 -5.84 -37.50
C SER A 33 39.02 -5.94 -37.24
N SER A 34 39.51 -5.53 -36.06
CA SER A 34 40.19 -6.42 -35.08
C SER A 34 41.03 -5.70 -33.99
N SER A 35 41.20 -6.40 -32.85
CA SER A 35 42.23 -6.31 -31.79
C SER A 35 43.25 -5.16 -31.81
N ALA A 36 43.33 -4.28 -30.80
CA ALA A 36 43.76 -4.52 -29.41
C ALA A 36 45.29 -4.68 -29.20
N THR A 37 45.89 -3.77 -28.43
CA THR A 37 47.02 -4.05 -27.52
C THR A 37 47.13 -2.97 -26.44
N THR A 38 47.43 -3.38 -25.21
CA THR A 38 47.57 -2.58 -23.98
C THR A 38 48.89 -1.78 -23.96
N THR A 39 49.00 -0.67 -23.22
CA THR A 39 49.66 -0.62 -21.89
C THR A 39 49.41 0.72 -21.16
N ALA A 40 49.32 0.64 -19.83
CA ALA A 40 48.91 1.63 -18.82
C ALA A 40 49.60 3.02 -18.80
N ILE A 41 48.90 4.03 -18.23
CA ILE A 41 49.14 4.59 -16.86
C ILE A 41 48.08 5.66 -16.53
N GLY A 42 47.61 5.67 -15.28
CA GLY A 42 46.33 6.27 -14.88
C GLY A 42 46.16 7.79 -14.87
N LYS A 43 44.87 8.17 -14.85
CA LYS A 43 44.28 9.29 -14.08
C LYS A 43 42.76 9.16 -14.07
N SER A 44 42.13 9.62 -12.98
CA SER A 44 40.68 9.63 -12.77
C SER A 44 39.92 10.33 -13.89
N LYS A 45 38.88 9.69 -14.43
CA LYS A 45 37.84 10.35 -15.24
C LYS A 45 36.44 9.84 -14.90
N PHE A 46 35.51 10.79 -14.93
CA PHE A 46 34.07 10.55 -14.95
C PHE A 46 33.70 9.64 -16.13
N TYR A 47 32.74 8.74 -15.92
CA TYR A 47 32.14 7.99 -17.02
C TYR A 47 31.02 8.84 -17.67
N GLU A 48 31.29 9.34 -18.87
CA GLU A 48 30.24 9.81 -19.77
C GLU A 48 29.48 8.61 -20.33
N PHE A 49 28.29 8.32 -19.80
CA PHE A 49 27.38 7.35 -20.40
C PHE A 49 26.62 8.02 -21.56
N SER A 50 27.11 7.86 -22.79
CA SER A 50 26.50 8.54 -23.96
C SER A 50 25.19 7.92 -24.47
N ASN A 51 24.76 6.78 -23.92
CA ASN A 51 23.48 6.12 -24.24
C ASN A 51 22.63 5.94 -22.97
N ILE A 52 21.74 6.89 -22.70
CA ILE A 52 20.77 6.85 -21.59
C ILE A 52 19.77 5.68 -21.76
N VAL A 53 19.45 5.30 -23.00
CA VAL A 53 18.52 4.21 -23.32
C VAL A 53 19.04 2.85 -22.83
N ASP A 54 20.33 2.55 -23.04
CA ASP A 54 20.91 1.26 -22.65
C ASP A 54 21.00 1.11 -21.11
N LEU A 55 21.18 2.21 -20.39
CA LEU A 55 21.21 2.21 -18.92
C LEU A 55 19.84 1.88 -18.31
N ILE A 56 18.75 2.30 -18.96
CA ILE A 56 17.37 1.95 -18.57
C ILE A 56 17.15 0.45 -18.73
N TYR A 57 17.59 -0.15 -19.85
CA TYR A 57 17.49 -1.61 -20.06
C TYR A 57 18.38 -2.43 -19.10
N LEU A 58 19.53 -1.89 -18.65
CA LEU A 58 20.44 -2.58 -17.71
C LEU A 58 19.97 -2.58 -16.25
N LEU A 59 19.06 -1.69 -15.86
CA LEU A 59 18.55 -1.56 -14.49
C LEU A 59 17.12 -2.12 -14.32
N VAL A 60 16.46 -2.54 -15.39
CA VAL A 60 15.30 -3.44 -15.29
C VAL A 60 15.81 -4.83 -14.88
N PRO A 61 15.38 -5.40 -13.74
CA PRO A 61 15.82 -6.73 -13.34
C PRO A 61 15.38 -7.78 -14.36
N ALA A 62 16.33 -8.66 -14.75
CA ALA A 62 16.12 -9.72 -15.75
C ALA A 62 15.01 -10.74 -15.37
N SER A 63 14.44 -10.66 -14.16
CA SER A 63 13.22 -11.36 -13.76
C SER A 63 11.98 -11.01 -14.58
N LEU A 64 12.03 -9.96 -15.42
CA LEU A 64 10.98 -9.65 -16.42
C LEU A 64 11.21 -10.29 -17.80
N SER A 65 12.26 -11.10 -17.97
CA SER A 65 12.29 -12.11 -19.03
C SER A 65 11.41 -13.31 -18.66
N THR A 66 10.10 -13.08 -18.54
CA THR A 66 9.11 -14.16 -18.53
C THR A 66 9.12 -14.83 -19.90
N THR A 67 10.08 -15.74 -20.12
CA THR A 67 9.99 -16.72 -21.20
C THR A 67 8.66 -17.44 -21.07
N ALA A 68 7.98 -17.71 -22.19
CA ALA A 68 6.58 -18.14 -22.22
C ALA A 68 6.33 -19.60 -21.76
N LYS A 69 6.93 -20.01 -20.63
CA LYS A 69 6.96 -21.40 -20.13
C LYS A 69 6.22 -21.62 -18.81
N ASP A 70 5.99 -20.60 -17.99
CA ASP A 70 5.33 -20.75 -16.67
C ASP A 70 3.80 -20.59 -16.67
N PHE A 71 3.17 -20.43 -17.84
CA PHE A 71 1.71 -20.29 -18.01
C PHE A 71 0.86 -21.55 -17.69
N ASN A 72 1.45 -22.59 -17.09
CA ASN A 72 0.80 -23.88 -16.84
C ASN A 72 0.14 -24.03 -15.47
N GLN A 73 0.26 -23.06 -14.56
CA GLN A 73 -0.68 -22.93 -13.44
C GLN A 73 -1.74 -21.90 -13.81
N LYS A 74 -2.98 -22.38 -14.01
CA LYS A 74 -4.14 -21.50 -14.19
C LYS A 74 -4.34 -20.78 -12.84
N GLN A 75 -3.90 -19.53 -12.74
CA GLN A 75 -4.16 -18.72 -11.56
C GLN A 75 -5.68 -18.52 -11.43
N ASN A 76 -6.22 -18.43 -10.20
CA ASN A 76 -7.63 -18.11 -10.05
C ASN A 76 -7.86 -16.64 -10.44
N LEU A 77 -8.47 -16.47 -11.61
CA LEU A 77 -8.76 -15.14 -12.13
C LEU A 77 -10.22 -14.71 -11.88
N GLU A 78 -11.07 -15.52 -11.24
CA GLU A 78 -12.45 -15.15 -10.92
C GLU A 78 -12.59 -14.64 -9.47
N SER A 79 -13.71 -13.98 -9.13
CA SER A 79 -14.01 -13.58 -7.74
C SER A 79 -14.65 -14.69 -6.90
N THR A 80 -15.09 -15.76 -7.57
CA THR A 80 -15.61 -16.97 -6.95
C THR A 80 -14.94 -18.20 -7.53
N ILE A 81 -14.53 -19.13 -6.67
CA ILE A 81 -14.00 -20.43 -7.09
C ILE A 81 -15.14 -21.43 -7.06
N LEU A 82 -15.38 -22.11 -8.18
CA LEU A 82 -16.29 -23.24 -8.23
C LEU A 82 -15.48 -24.53 -7.98
N ILE A 83 -15.81 -25.26 -6.93
CA ILE A 83 -15.17 -26.55 -6.62
C ILE A 83 -16.20 -27.65 -6.81
N TRP A 84 -15.86 -28.71 -7.54
CA TRP A 84 -16.65 -29.95 -7.53
C TRP A 84 -15.83 -31.07 -6.90
N TYR A 85 -16.30 -31.54 -5.74
CA TYR A 85 -15.81 -32.73 -5.06
C TYR A 85 -16.72 -33.95 -5.32
N ASP A 86 -16.26 -34.91 -6.12
CA ASP A 86 -16.87 -36.23 -6.22
C ASP A 86 -15.86 -37.31 -6.64
N SER A 87 -15.83 -38.39 -5.87
CA SER A 87 -15.14 -39.65 -6.14
C SER A 87 -15.36 -40.25 -7.54
N ASN A 88 -16.36 -39.81 -8.31
CA ASN A 88 -16.74 -40.33 -9.62
C ASN A 88 -16.49 -39.40 -10.82
N ILE A 89 -15.81 -38.25 -10.62
CA ILE A 89 -15.44 -37.35 -11.71
C ILE A 89 -14.68 -38.10 -12.82
N ASP A 90 -14.97 -37.75 -14.08
CA ASP A 90 -14.48 -38.37 -15.33
C ASP A 90 -14.83 -39.86 -15.56
N LYS A 91 -15.52 -40.54 -14.64
CA LYS A 91 -15.89 -41.97 -14.79
C LYS A 91 -17.16 -42.19 -15.63
N THR A 92 -17.94 -41.14 -15.90
CA THR A 92 -19.21 -41.24 -16.67
C THR A 92 -19.32 -40.13 -17.71
N ASN A 93 -20.12 -40.33 -18.76
CA ASN A 93 -20.39 -39.27 -19.74
C ASN A 93 -21.15 -38.08 -19.12
N ASP A 94 -22.08 -38.33 -18.19
CA ASP A 94 -22.84 -37.25 -17.53
C ASP A 94 -21.94 -36.34 -16.68
N THR A 95 -20.94 -36.89 -15.97
CA THR A 95 -19.94 -36.04 -15.30
C THR A 95 -19.17 -35.20 -16.31
N LYS A 96 -18.70 -35.77 -17.43
CA LYS A 96 -17.96 -35.02 -18.48
C LYS A 96 -18.78 -33.92 -19.13
N GLU A 97 -20.05 -34.15 -19.41
CA GLU A 97 -20.97 -33.11 -19.91
C GLU A 97 -21.18 -32.01 -18.88
N THR A 98 -21.45 -32.39 -17.61
CA THR A 98 -21.63 -31.42 -16.53
C THR A 98 -20.36 -30.59 -16.30
N MET A 99 -19.17 -31.19 -16.39
CA MET A 99 -17.89 -30.48 -16.30
C MET A 99 -17.72 -29.45 -17.43
N LYS A 100 -18.18 -29.76 -18.64
CA LYS A 100 -18.18 -28.80 -19.76
C LYS A 100 -19.15 -27.66 -19.50
N GLU A 101 -20.39 -27.95 -19.12
CA GLU A 101 -21.41 -26.94 -18.83
C GLU A 101 -21.03 -26.02 -17.64
N LEU A 102 -20.36 -26.56 -16.60
CA LEU A 102 -19.85 -25.76 -15.49
C LEU A 102 -18.69 -24.82 -15.91
N ARG A 103 -17.83 -25.24 -16.84
CA ARG A 103 -16.76 -24.38 -17.41
C ARG A 103 -17.32 -23.21 -18.23
N GLU A 104 -18.53 -23.34 -18.78
CA GLU A 104 -19.25 -22.24 -19.45
C GLU A 104 -19.89 -21.25 -18.45
N ILE A 105 -20.05 -21.64 -17.18
CA ILE A 105 -20.60 -20.81 -16.11
C ILE A 105 -19.49 -20.02 -15.41
N ASN A 106 -18.44 -20.73 -15.00
CA ASN A 106 -17.28 -20.18 -14.30
C ASN A 106 -15.99 -20.73 -14.96
N ASN A 107 -15.12 -19.84 -15.43
CA ASN A 107 -13.86 -20.21 -16.08
C ASN A 107 -12.89 -20.91 -15.14
N PHE A 108 -13.02 -20.67 -13.84
CA PHE A 108 -12.21 -21.23 -12.79
C PHE A 108 -13.01 -22.25 -11.96
N ILE A 109 -13.10 -23.46 -12.51
CA ILE A 109 -13.60 -24.64 -11.81
C ILE A 109 -12.47 -25.62 -11.50
N VAL A 110 -12.41 -26.07 -10.26
CA VAL A 110 -11.46 -27.06 -9.76
C VAL A 110 -12.20 -28.35 -9.42
N PHE A 111 -11.61 -29.50 -9.78
CA PHE A 111 -12.22 -30.82 -9.64
C PHE A 111 -11.38 -31.66 -8.68
N HIS A 112 -12.00 -32.20 -7.63
CA HIS A 112 -11.34 -33.07 -6.66
C HIS A 112 -12.03 -34.42 -6.55
N ILE A 113 -11.23 -35.49 -6.61
CA ILE A 113 -11.67 -36.87 -6.41
C ILE A 113 -11.36 -37.34 -4.98
N ASP A 114 -10.24 -36.85 -4.41
CA ASP A 114 -9.84 -37.11 -3.04
C ASP A 114 -10.37 -36.03 -2.07
N LEU A 115 -10.86 -36.47 -0.90
CA LEU A 115 -11.45 -35.60 0.10
C LEU A 115 -10.41 -34.69 0.75
N LYS A 116 -9.25 -35.25 1.12
CA LYS A 116 -8.24 -34.51 1.87
C LYS A 116 -7.62 -33.43 1.01
N ALA A 117 -7.22 -33.76 -0.22
CA ALA A 117 -6.74 -32.79 -1.20
C ALA A 117 -7.78 -31.69 -1.51
N CYS A 118 -9.09 -31.98 -1.42
CA CYS A 118 -10.13 -30.97 -1.55
C CYS A 118 -10.18 -30.02 -0.35
N ILE A 119 -10.09 -30.55 0.87
CA ILE A 119 -10.08 -29.75 2.10
C ILE A 119 -8.82 -28.90 2.18
N ASP A 120 -7.63 -29.51 1.99
CA ASP A 120 -6.34 -28.82 1.97
C ASP A 120 -6.34 -27.65 0.96
N TYR A 121 -6.98 -27.83 -0.21
CA TYR A 121 -7.15 -26.77 -1.21
C TYR A 121 -8.15 -25.68 -0.77
N ILE A 122 -9.30 -26.06 -0.21
CA ILE A 122 -10.29 -25.11 0.35
C ILE A 122 -9.68 -24.27 1.49
N GLU A 123 -8.82 -24.85 2.32
CA GLU A 123 -8.13 -24.16 3.40
C GLU A 123 -6.99 -23.25 2.91
N SER A 124 -6.39 -23.56 1.76
CA SER A 124 -5.37 -22.72 1.13
C SER A 124 -5.92 -21.43 0.49
N ILE A 125 -7.24 -21.38 0.20
CA ILE A 125 -7.92 -20.23 -0.38
C ILE A 125 -8.26 -19.23 0.71
N THR A 126 -7.70 -18.02 0.61
CA THR A 126 -7.83 -16.97 1.62
C THR A 126 -8.73 -15.80 1.23
N ASN A 127 -8.81 -15.46 -0.07
CA ASN A 127 -9.43 -14.22 -0.53
C ASN A 127 -10.76 -14.43 -1.26
N GLU A 128 -10.93 -15.58 -1.93
CA GLU A 128 -12.07 -15.82 -2.81
C GLU A 128 -13.20 -16.61 -2.14
N LYS A 129 -14.45 -16.29 -2.50
CA LYS A 129 -15.63 -17.04 -2.03
C LYS A 129 -15.79 -18.32 -2.86
N ILE A 130 -16.03 -19.44 -2.18
CA ILE A 130 -16.10 -20.77 -2.77
C ILE A 130 -17.56 -21.22 -2.89
N LEU A 131 -17.91 -21.69 -4.09
CA LEU A 131 -19.12 -22.46 -4.34
C LEU A 131 -18.73 -23.93 -4.46
N LEU A 132 -19.22 -24.78 -3.54
CA LEU A 132 -18.87 -26.19 -3.47
C LEU A 132 -20.03 -27.06 -3.98
N VAL A 133 -19.79 -27.81 -5.06
CA VAL A 133 -20.65 -28.89 -5.53
C VAL A 133 -20.11 -30.21 -4.99
N THR A 134 -20.97 -31.04 -4.39
CA THR A 134 -20.58 -32.38 -3.95
C THR A 134 -21.64 -33.43 -4.24
N SER A 135 -21.22 -34.69 -4.39
CA SER A 135 -22.16 -35.80 -4.49
C SER A 135 -22.79 -36.12 -3.14
N GLY A 136 -23.99 -36.70 -3.12
CA GLY A 136 -24.67 -37.05 -1.86
C GLY A 136 -23.84 -37.94 -0.91
N ARG A 137 -22.94 -38.77 -1.46
CA ARG A 137 -21.99 -39.55 -0.64
C ARG A 137 -20.91 -38.66 -0.03
N GLY A 138 -20.28 -37.81 -0.84
CA GLY A 138 -19.25 -36.87 -0.37
C GLY A 138 -19.77 -35.85 0.63
N ALA A 139 -21.05 -35.47 0.53
CA ALA A 139 -21.70 -34.48 1.39
C ALA A 139 -21.54 -34.77 2.89
N PHE A 140 -21.69 -36.03 3.32
CA PHE A 140 -21.58 -36.38 4.74
C PHE A 140 -20.18 -36.13 5.30
N GLU A 141 -19.14 -36.39 4.50
CA GLU A 141 -17.74 -36.28 4.91
C GLU A 141 -17.23 -34.84 4.78
N ILE A 142 -17.56 -34.14 3.69
CA ILE A 142 -17.04 -32.78 3.44
C ILE A 142 -17.76 -31.69 4.23
N LEU A 143 -19.08 -31.80 4.45
CA LEU A 143 -19.85 -30.75 5.15
C LEU A 143 -19.34 -30.51 6.56
N ILE A 144 -19.05 -31.58 7.31
CA ILE A 144 -18.55 -31.51 8.69
C ILE A 144 -17.29 -30.63 8.76
N SER A 145 -16.36 -30.82 7.82
CA SER A 145 -15.08 -30.10 7.79
C SER A 145 -15.20 -28.66 7.27
N VAL A 146 -15.99 -28.40 6.22
CA VAL A 146 -15.89 -27.12 5.48
C VAL A 146 -17.02 -26.12 5.72
N HIS A 147 -18.18 -26.52 6.25
CA HIS A 147 -19.36 -25.64 6.30
C HIS A 147 -19.15 -24.34 7.09
N ALA A 148 -18.35 -24.39 8.15
CA ALA A 148 -18.06 -23.25 9.02
C ALA A 148 -16.99 -22.29 8.45
N LEU A 149 -16.23 -22.69 7.43
CA LEU A 149 -15.14 -21.90 6.86
C LEU A 149 -15.67 -20.62 6.19
N LYS A 150 -15.03 -19.46 6.43
CA LYS A 150 -15.51 -18.15 5.95
C LYS A 150 -15.43 -18.02 4.41
N GLN A 151 -14.47 -18.69 3.79
CA GLN A 151 -14.30 -18.73 2.35
C GLN A 151 -15.39 -19.54 1.64
N ILE A 152 -15.97 -20.56 2.27
CA ILE A 152 -17.15 -21.26 1.72
C ILE A 152 -18.36 -20.32 1.82
N ASP A 153 -19.00 -20.03 0.69
CA ASP A 153 -20.25 -19.26 0.67
C ASP A 153 -21.47 -20.18 0.51
N SER A 154 -21.45 -21.02 -0.53
CA SER A 154 -22.61 -21.79 -0.97
C SER A 154 -22.22 -23.24 -1.26
N ILE A 155 -23.04 -24.18 -0.80
CA ILE A 155 -22.84 -25.62 -1.00
C ILE A 155 -24.07 -26.20 -1.71
N PHE A 156 -23.83 -27.07 -2.69
CA PHE A 156 -24.84 -27.72 -3.51
C PHE A 156 -24.60 -29.24 -3.50
N ILE A 157 -25.63 -30.02 -3.18
CA ILE A 157 -25.54 -31.49 -3.27
C ILE A 157 -26.19 -31.95 -4.58
N PHE A 158 -25.46 -32.67 -5.42
CA PHE A 158 -25.98 -33.29 -6.63
C PHE A 158 -26.10 -34.81 -6.43
N CYS A 159 -27.31 -35.37 -6.48
CA CYS A 159 -27.51 -36.80 -6.26
C CYS A 159 -28.83 -37.32 -6.83
N LEU A 160 -28.90 -38.63 -7.08
CA LEU A 160 -30.09 -39.31 -7.61
C LEU A 160 -31.21 -39.56 -6.57
N LYS A 161 -30.95 -39.36 -5.27
CA LYS A 161 -31.87 -39.69 -4.16
C LYS A 161 -31.86 -38.57 -3.11
N PRO A 162 -32.50 -37.41 -3.39
CA PRO A 162 -32.40 -36.20 -2.57
C PRO A 162 -33.06 -36.35 -1.20
N GLU A 163 -34.08 -37.22 -1.10
CA GLU A 163 -34.87 -37.46 0.11
C GLU A 163 -33.97 -37.94 1.26
N LYS A 164 -32.92 -38.70 0.93
CA LYS A 164 -31.92 -39.19 1.88
C LYS A 164 -31.11 -38.10 2.58
N TYR A 165 -31.04 -36.90 1.99
CA TYR A 165 -30.14 -35.83 2.42
C TYR A 165 -30.91 -34.56 2.85
N GLN A 166 -32.24 -34.56 2.70
CA GLN A 166 -33.09 -33.40 2.95
C GLN A 166 -33.03 -32.89 4.40
N TYR A 167 -32.71 -33.76 5.36
CA TYR A 167 -32.50 -33.42 6.77
C TYR A 167 -31.26 -32.53 7.03
N LEU A 168 -30.34 -32.40 6.05
CA LEU A 168 -29.15 -31.56 6.17
C LEU A 168 -29.47 -30.06 6.01
N LEU A 169 -30.53 -29.71 5.27
CA LEU A 169 -30.88 -28.33 4.92
C LEU A 169 -31.13 -27.41 6.14
N PRO A 170 -31.80 -27.84 7.22
CA PRO A 170 -31.95 -27.02 8.43
C PRO A 170 -30.66 -26.92 9.28
N THR A 171 -29.73 -27.86 9.10
CA THR A 171 -28.50 -27.97 9.92
C THR A 171 -27.38 -27.11 9.36
N TYR A 172 -27.24 -27.06 8.03
CA TYR A 172 -26.15 -26.39 7.34
C TYR A 172 -26.66 -25.17 6.57
N THR A 173 -26.54 -23.98 7.16
CA THR A 173 -27.09 -22.72 6.59
C THR A 173 -26.60 -22.41 5.17
N LYS A 174 -25.35 -22.77 4.86
CA LYS A 174 -24.73 -22.59 3.54
C LYS A 174 -25.10 -23.66 2.51
N LEU A 175 -25.85 -24.71 2.89
CA LEU A 175 -26.37 -25.71 1.96
C LEU A 175 -27.59 -25.12 1.24
N ILE A 176 -27.39 -24.61 0.03
CA ILE A 176 -28.41 -23.91 -0.75
C ILE A 176 -29.52 -24.87 -1.22
N GLY A 177 -29.15 -26.09 -1.59
CA GLY A 177 -30.08 -27.05 -2.13
C GLY A 177 -29.49 -28.43 -2.45
N ILE A 178 -30.40 -29.34 -2.78
CA ILE A 178 -30.13 -30.73 -3.13
C ILE A 178 -30.85 -31.01 -4.45
N TYR A 179 -30.11 -31.38 -5.48
CA TYR A 179 -30.56 -31.37 -6.86
C TYR A 179 -30.43 -32.77 -7.49
N THR A 180 -31.45 -33.15 -8.27
CA THR A 180 -31.45 -34.38 -9.09
C THR A 180 -31.23 -34.10 -10.56
N LYS A 181 -31.69 -32.94 -11.06
CA LYS A 181 -31.58 -32.55 -12.46
C LYS A 181 -30.42 -31.58 -12.67
N ARG A 182 -29.57 -31.87 -13.66
CA ARG A 182 -28.40 -31.05 -14.05
C ARG A 182 -28.77 -29.59 -14.27
N HIS A 183 -29.83 -29.31 -15.03
CA HIS A 183 -30.27 -27.93 -15.33
C HIS A 183 -30.67 -27.12 -14.08
N GLU A 184 -31.29 -27.75 -13.08
CA GLU A 184 -31.72 -27.09 -11.84
C GLU A 184 -30.51 -26.70 -10.97
N LEU A 185 -29.53 -27.62 -10.85
CA LEU A 185 -28.24 -27.36 -10.22
C LEU A 185 -27.52 -26.17 -10.89
N LEU A 186 -27.36 -26.24 -12.21
CA LEU A 186 -26.62 -25.23 -12.98
C LEU A 186 -27.25 -23.84 -12.90
N ASN A 187 -28.59 -23.76 -12.92
CA ASN A 187 -29.29 -22.50 -12.72
C ASN A 187 -29.07 -21.96 -11.30
N SER A 188 -29.13 -22.82 -10.28
CA SER A 188 -28.92 -22.38 -8.90
C SER A 188 -27.47 -21.94 -8.63
N ILE A 189 -26.48 -22.61 -9.25
CA ILE A 189 -25.07 -22.15 -9.22
C ILE A 189 -24.95 -20.76 -9.87
N LYS A 190 -25.50 -20.56 -11.09
CA LYS A 190 -25.50 -19.24 -11.75
C LYS A 190 -26.12 -18.15 -10.89
N GLU A 191 -27.27 -18.43 -10.25
CA GLU A 191 -27.93 -17.47 -9.37
C GLU A 191 -27.08 -17.10 -8.15
N ASN A 192 -26.40 -18.06 -7.54
CA ASN A 192 -25.56 -17.78 -6.37
C ASN A 192 -24.24 -17.09 -6.72
N ILE A 193 -23.64 -17.37 -7.89
CA ILE A 193 -22.50 -16.58 -8.39
C ILE A 193 -22.90 -15.10 -8.50
N ILE A 194 -24.05 -14.82 -9.13
CA ILE A 194 -24.56 -13.44 -9.27
C ILE A 194 -24.86 -12.79 -7.90
N LEU A 195 -25.36 -13.56 -6.93
CA LEU A 195 -25.58 -13.05 -5.56
C LEU A 195 -24.26 -12.72 -4.87
N VAL A 196 -23.28 -13.62 -4.89
CA VAL A 196 -21.95 -13.42 -4.28
C VAL A 196 -21.21 -12.25 -4.95
N GLU A 197 -21.25 -12.14 -6.27
CA GLU A 197 -20.69 -11.00 -7.00
C GLU A 197 -21.29 -9.66 -6.54
N LYS A 198 -22.60 -9.62 -6.26
CA LYS A 198 -23.31 -8.44 -5.74
C LYS A 198 -23.13 -8.18 -4.24
N TYR A 199 -22.71 -9.17 -3.45
CA TYR A 199 -22.38 -9.00 -2.03
C TYR A 199 -20.96 -8.47 -1.80
N LEU A 200 -20.02 -8.80 -2.68
CA LEU A 200 -18.60 -8.43 -2.59
C LEU A 200 -18.31 -6.95 -2.90
N GLU A 201 -19.31 -6.06 -2.81
CA GLU A 201 -19.11 -4.61 -2.86
C GLU A 201 -18.66 -4.12 -1.48
N THR A 202 -17.35 -4.04 -1.28
CA THR A 202 -16.75 -3.40 -0.12
C THR A 202 -16.96 -1.89 -0.15
N PHE A 203 -17.15 -1.31 1.05
CA PHE A 203 -17.28 0.12 1.28
C PHE A 203 -16.06 0.62 2.05
N ASN A 204 -15.38 1.63 1.51
CA ASN A 204 -14.29 2.30 2.21
C ASN A 204 -14.85 3.54 2.92
N PHE A 205 -14.49 3.74 4.19
CA PHE A 205 -15.09 4.75 5.06
C PHE A 205 -14.21 6.00 5.21
N TYR A 206 -14.83 7.15 5.43
CA TYR A 206 -14.16 8.40 5.76
C TYR A 206 -14.91 9.13 6.88
N ASN A 207 -14.30 9.11 8.07
CA ASN A 207 -14.87 9.73 9.26
C ASN A 207 -14.40 11.19 9.39
N GLN A 208 -15.31 12.14 9.12
CA GLN A 208 -15.04 13.57 9.24
C GLN A 208 -14.76 14.04 10.67
N HIS A 209 -15.14 13.26 11.69
CA HIS A 209 -15.03 13.64 13.10
C HIS A 209 -13.78 13.06 13.80
N GLU A 210 -13.17 12.01 13.23
CA GLU A 210 -11.94 11.41 13.75
C GLU A 210 -10.66 12.05 13.20
N GLN A 211 -10.76 12.88 12.16
CA GLN A 211 -9.64 13.67 11.62
C GLN A 211 -9.19 14.80 12.54
N LYS A 212 -8.64 14.40 13.68
CA LYS A 212 -7.76 15.21 14.51
C LYS A 212 -6.39 15.27 13.82
N SER A 213 -6.36 16.02 12.72
CA SER A 213 -5.22 16.77 12.18
C SER A 213 -3.84 16.11 12.03
N THR A 214 -3.73 14.88 11.51
CA THR A 214 -2.61 14.68 10.55
C THR A 214 -2.97 15.37 9.23
N ARG A 215 -1.97 15.83 8.49
CA ARG A 215 -2.15 16.29 7.09
C ARG A 215 -1.99 15.15 6.08
N ASP A 216 -1.63 13.96 6.54
CA ASP A 216 -1.14 12.87 5.69
C ASP A 216 -2.27 11.88 5.40
N LEU A 217 -3.26 12.34 4.62
CA LEU A 217 -4.46 11.57 4.25
C LEU A 217 -4.14 10.21 3.60
N SER A 218 -2.93 10.03 3.06
CA SER A 218 -2.44 8.75 2.53
C SER A 218 -2.21 7.67 3.60
N LYS A 219 -2.26 8.00 4.89
CA LYS A 219 -2.16 7.02 6.00
C LYS A 219 -3.49 6.76 6.70
N GLU A 220 -4.37 7.76 6.77
CA GLU A 220 -5.66 7.66 7.48
C GLU A 220 -6.84 7.35 6.56
N SER A 221 -6.72 7.59 5.25
CA SER A 221 -7.89 7.56 4.34
C SER A 221 -7.54 7.14 2.91
N ALA A 222 -6.39 6.49 2.69
CA ALA A 222 -5.95 6.12 1.35
C ALA A 222 -6.91 5.17 0.61
N GLU A 223 -7.45 4.16 1.30
CA GLU A 223 -8.47 3.26 0.77
C GLU A 223 -9.72 4.06 0.31
N PHE A 224 -10.14 5.07 1.10
CA PHE A 224 -11.26 5.93 0.72
C PHE A 224 -10.94 6.85 -0.46
N LEU A 225 -9.69 7.30 -0.63
CA LEU A 225 -9.22 8.19 -1.70
C LEU A 225 -8.90 7.46 -3.02
N TRP A 226 -8.70 6.14 -2.95
CA TRP A 226 -8.14 5.33 -4.01
C TRP A 226 -8.91 5.47 -5.32
N PHE A 227 -10.23 5.23 -5.31
CA PHE A 227 -11.05 5.18 -6.52
C PHE A 227 -11.26 6.56 -7.18
N GLN A 228 -11.23 7.62 -6.39
CA GLN A 228 -11.40 9.01 -6.81
C GLN A 228 -10.13 9.50 -7.50
N MET A 229 -8.95 9.20 -6.93
CA MET A 229 -7.68 9.47 -7.59
C MET A 229 -7.44 8.55 -8.79
N PHE A 230 -7.78 7.27 -8.68
CA PHE A 230 -7.60 6.29 -9.75
C PHE A 230 -8.40 6.65 -11.01
N LYS A 231 -9.62 7.18 -10.83
CA LYS A 231 -10.43 7.73 -11.91
C LYS A 231 -9.71 8.86 -12.66
N ASP A 232 -9.17 9.83 -11.94
CA ASP A 232 -8.43 10.95 -12.51
C ASP A 232 -7.13 10.51 -13.21
N VAL A 233 -6.46 9.46 -12.70
CA VAL A 233 -5.32 8.80 -13.37
C VAL A 233 -5.78 8.13 -14.68
N ILE A 234 -6.85 7.33 -14.66
CA ILE A 234 -7.38 6.65 -15.86
C ILE A 234 -7.66 7.62 -17.01
N PHE A 235 -8.21 8.80 -16.72
CA PHE A 235 -8.55 9.79 -17.74
C PHE A 235 -7.34 10.42 -18.43
N ARG A 236 -6.16 10.35 -17.80
CA ARG A 236 -4.90 10.89 -18.34
C ARG A 236 -4.07 9.85 -19.08
N LEU A 237 -4.18 8.58 -18.71
CA LEU A 237 -3.49 7.50 -19.39
C LEU A 237 -3.91 7.39 -20.88
N PRO A 238 -3.05 6.86 -21.76
CA PRO A 238 -3.34 6.78 -23.20
C PRO A 238 -4.53 5.85 -23.49
N ARG A 239 -5.48 6.32 -24.29
CA ARG A 239 -6.71 5.59 -24.69
C ARG A 239 -6.77 5.38 -26.20
N ASP A 240 -5.65 4.97 -26.76
CA ASP A 240 -5.46 4.81 -28.19
C ASP A 240 -5.78 3.38 -28.66
N ASN A 241 -5.48 3.08 -29.93
CA ASN A 241 -5.69 1.74 -30.47
C ASN A 241 -4.76 0.70 -29.84
N LEU A 242 -3.57 1.08 -29.36
CA LEU A 242 -2.69 0.16 -28.61
C LEU A 242 -3.33 -0.23 -27.28
N ALA A 243 -3.93 0.72 -26.55
CA ALA A 243 -4.70 0.42 -25.34
C ALA A 243 -5.87 -0.56 -25.61
N LYS A 244 -6.63 -0.35 -26.70
CA LYS A 244 -7.70 -1.29 -27.11
C LYS A 244 -7.14 -2.68 -27.42
N GLN A 245 -6.01 -2.78 -28.13
CA GLN A 245 -5.42 -4.07 -28.50
C GLN A 245 -4.82 -4.81 -27.29
N GLN A 246 -4.09 -4.14 -26.40
CA GLN A 246 -3.63 -4.70 -25.13
C GLN A 246 -4.76 -5.35 -24.32
N MET A 247 -5.92 -4.67 -24.26
CA MET A 247 -7.12 -5.17 -23.60
C MET A 247 -7.70 -6.42 -24.28
N ILE A 248 -7.76 -6.43 -25.62
CA ILE A 248 -8.25 -7.58 -26.40
C ILE A 248 -7.33 -8.79 -26.25
N GLU A 249 -6.02 -8.62 -26.43
CA GLU A 249 -5.02 -9.69 -26.25
C GLU A 249 -5.06 -10.27 -24.83
N PHE A 250 -5.19 -9.42 -23.81
CA PHE A 250 -5.37 -9.87 -22.42
C PHE A 250 -6.64 -10.72 -22.28
N CYS A 251 -7.77 -10.26 -22.83
CA CYS A 251 -9.03 -11.02 -22.78
C CYS A 251 -8.95 -12.35 -23.54
N GLN A 252 -8.34 -12.38 -24.73
CA GLN A 252 -8.17 -13.61 -25.52
C GLN A 252 -7.34 -14.66 -24.76
N ASN A 253 -6.28 -14.23 -24.08
CA ASN A 253 -5.44 -15.10 -23.25
C ASN A 253 -6.16 -15.54 -21.97
N TYR A 254 -6.87 -14.63 -21.29
CA TYR A 254 -7.64 -14.91 -20.08
C TYR A 254 -8.74 -15.95 -20.33
N TYR A 255 -9.55 -15.76 -21.36
CA TYR A 255 -10.70 -16.62 -21.69
C TYR A 255 -10.32 -17.80 -22.60
N ARG A 256 -9.03 -18.15 -22.69
CA ARG A 256 -8.53 -19.24 -23.53
C ARG A 256 -9.23 -20.57 -23.20
N GLY A 257 -9.91 -21.14 -24.19
CA GLY A 257 -10.69 -22.36 -24.07
C GLY A 257 -12.18 -22.15 -23.71
N ASN A 258 -12.64 -20.91 -23.53
CA ASN A 258 -14.06 -20.57 -23.45
C ASN A 258 -14.53 -19.94 -24.78
N GLU A 259 -14.98 -20.79 -25.71
CA GLU A 259 -15.44 -20.36 -27.05
C GLU A 259 -16.55 -19.31 -27.03
N LYS A 260 -17.40 -19.30 -25.99
CA LYS A 260 -18.49 -18.33 -25.86
C LYS A 260 -17.95 -16.92 -25.60
N GLU A 261 -17.05 -16.78 -24.64
CA GLU A 261 -16.44 -15.48 -24.34
C GLU A 261 -15.46 -15.06 -25.45
N LEU A 262 -14.71 -16.00 -26.05
CA LEU A 262 -13.88 -15.75 -27.24
C LEU A 262 -14.70 -15.30 -28.46
N LYS A 263 -15.97 -15.69 -28.58
CA LYS A 263 -16.88 -15.13 -29.59
C LYS A 263 -17.22 -13.67 -29.27
N PHE A 264 -17.60 -13.36 -28.03
CA PHE A 264 -17.89 -11.98 -27.62
C PHE A 264 -16.68 -11.05 -27.71
N ILE A 265 -15.46 -11.54 -27.47
CA ILE A 265 -14.23 -10.76 -27.63
C ILE A 265 -13.99 -10.41 -29.11
N ARG A 266 -14.23 -11.35 -30.03
CA ARG A 266 -14.17 -11.09 -31.49
C ARG A 266 -15.25 -10.12 -31.97
N GLU A 267 -16.47 -10.23 -31.45
CA GLU A 267 -17.55 -9.26 -31.70
C GLU A 267 -17.19 -7.87 -31.16
N PHE A 268 -16.64 -7.79 -29.94
CA PHE A 268 -16.15 -6.54 -29.35
C PHE A 268 -15.03 -5.90 -30.18
N GLU A 269 -14.04 -6.68 -30.61
CA GLU A 269 -12.93 -6.19 -31.42
C GLU A 269 -13.41 -5.47 -32.69
N HIS A 270 -14.36 -6.08 -33.40
CA HIS A 270 -14.92 -5.57 -34.66
C HIS A 270 -15.94 -4.42 -34.45
N ASP A 271 -16.92 -4.62 -33.56
CA ASP A 271 -18.12 -3.76 -33.48
C ASP A 271 -18.01 -2.63 -32.43
N TYR A 272 -17.06 -2.70 -31.48
CA TYR A 272 -17.00 -1.73 -30.38
C TYR A 272 -16.70 -0.31 -30.86
N LYS A 273 -17.57 0.61 -30.45
CA LYS A 273 -17.40 2.06 -30.51
C LYS A 273 -17.50 2.60 -29.08
N SER A 274 -16.76 3.66 -28.76
CA SER A 274 -16.77 4.27 -27.42
C SER A 274 -18.16 4.65 -26.92
N THR A 275 -19.08 5.06 -27.80
CA THR A 275 -20.49 5.35 -27.45
C THR A 275 -21.32 4.13 -27.04
N MET A 276 -20.76 2.93 -27.11
CA MET A 276 -21.42 1.67 -26.76
C MET A 276 -20.92 1.10 -25.42
N ALA A 277 -20.11 1.84 -24.65
CA ALA A 277 -19.51 1.35 -23.41
C ALA A 277 -20.55 0.85 -22.39
N ILE A 278 -21.65 1.61 -22.18
CA ILE A 278 -22.75 1.20 -21.29
C ILE A 278 -23.37 -0.12 -21.78
N ASN A 279 -23.73 -0.21 -23.08
CA ASN A 279 -24.27 -1.43 -23.70
C ASN A 279 -23.36 -2.66 -23.53
N TRP A 280 -22.05 -2.48 -23.57
CA TRP A 280 -21.10 -3.59 -23.41
C TRP A 280 -20.86 -3.95 -21.94
N TYR A 281 -21.00 -2.99 -21.02
CA TYR A 281 -20.92 -3.22 -19.58
C TYR A 281 -22.19 -3.92 -19.04
N THR A 282 -23.38 -3.58 -19.55
CA THR A 282 -24.66 -4.19 -19.12
C THR A 282 -24.90 -5.58 -19.70
N LYS A 283 -24.27 -5.94 -20.82
CA LYS A 283 -24.31 -7.29 -21.39
C LYS A 283 -23.61 -8.29 -20.49
N GLN A 284 -24.23 -9.46 -20.28
CA GLN A 284 -23.61 -10.62 -19.63
C GLN A 284 -22.47 -11.21 -20.49
N THR A 285 -21.31 -10.56 -20.44
CA THR A 285 -20.10 -10.84 -21.21
C THR A 285 -18.85 -10.66 -20.34
N PHE A 286 -17.70 -11.06 -20.87
CA PHE A 286 -16.39 -10.92 -20.24
C PHE A 286 -16.13 -9.57 -19.53
N LEU A 287 -16.57 -8.44 -20.09
CA LEU A 287 -16.26 -7.09 -19.59
C LEU A 287 -16.81 -6.83 -18.18
N TYR A 288 -18.08 -7.12 -17.94
CA TYR A 288 -18.69 -6.90 -16.62
C TYR A 288 -17.95 -7.66 -15.53
N LYS A 289 -17.64 -8.94 -15.78
CA LYS A 289 -16.95 -9.81 -14.81
C LYS A 289 -15.54 -9.33 -14.52
N ILE A 290 -14.75 -9.10 -15.57
CA ILE A 290 -13.31 -8.82 -15.43
C ILE A 290 -13.05 -7.42 -14.86
N VAL A 291 -13.79 -6.41 -15.31
CA VAL A 291 -13.67 -5.03 -14.79
C VAL A 291 -14.13 -4.97 -13.33
N ASN A 292 -15.28 -5.54 -12.98
CA ASN A 292 -15.75 -5.52 -11.60
C ASN A 292 -14.95 -6.42 -10.67
N LYS A 293 -14.30 -7.49 -11.16
CA LYS A 293 -13.27 -8.15 -10.34
C LYS A 293 -12.09 -7.21 -10.11
N ALA A 294 -11.48 -6.69 -11.16
CA ALA A 294 -10.27 -5.88 -11.05
C ALA A 294 -10.48 -4.66 -10.14
N LEU A 295 -11.67 -4.05 -10.16
CA LEU A 295 -12.07 -2.98 -9.25
C LEU A 295 -12.16 -3.45 -7.78
N ARG A 296 -12.80 -4.59 -7.50
CA ARG A 296 -12.91 -5.16 -6.14
C ARG A 296 -11.57 -5.66 -5.57
N THR A 297 -10.67 -6.14 -6.42
CA THR A 297 -9.34 -6.63 -6.00
C THR A 297 -8.25 -5.57 -6.09
N GLU A 298 -8.59 -4.32 -6.44
CA GLU A 298 -7.65 -3.23 -6.69
C GLU A 298 -6.50 -3.63 -7.62
N ASP A 299 -6.76 -4.47 -8.64
CA ASP A 299 -5.71 -4.94 -9.56
C ASP A 299 -5.40 -3.84 -10.59
N ILE A 300 -4.44 -2.99 -10.23
CA ILE A 300 -4.01 -1.82 -10.99
C ILE A 300 -3.55 -2.19 -12.40
N GLU A 301 -2.99 -3.38 -12.58
CA GLU A 301 -2.50 -3.82 -13.88
C GLU A 301 -3.64 -4.19 -14.81
N GLN A 302 -4.60 -4.97 -14.32
CA GLN A 302 -5.82 -5.22 -15.06
C GLN A 302 -6.56 -3.91 -15.32
N LEU A 303 -6.76 -3.05 -14.33
CA LEU A 303 -7.48 -1.79 -14.53
C LEU A 303 -6.76 -0.83 -15.49
N ARG A 304 -5.42 -0.82 -15.51
CA ARG A 304 -4.62 -0.12 -16.53
C ARG A 304 -4.81 -0.74 -17.91
N ILE A 305 -4.89 -2.06 -18.04
CA ILE A 305 -5.21 -2.72 -19.33
C ILE A 305 -6.63 -2.31 -19.79
N PHE A 306 -7.61 -2.27 -18.88
CA PHE A 306 -8.99 -1.87 -19.15
C PHE A 306 -9.23 -0.34 -19.19
N ARG A 307 -8.20 0.50 -19.03
CA ARG A 307 -8.30 1.98 -18.97
C ARG A 307 -9.12 2.60 -20.10
N PHE A 308 -8.98 2.04 -21.31
CA PHE A 308 -9.71 2.45 -22.51
C PHE A 308 -11.22 2.33 -22.32
N PHE A 309 -11.68 1.14 -21.91
CA PHE A 309 -13.09 0.85 -21.71
C PHE A 309 -13.67 1.52 -20.46
N ILE A 310 -12.92 1.57 -19.35
CA ILE A 310 -13.38 2.20 -18.10
C ILE A 310 -13.61 3.70 -18.30
N ALA A 311 -12.68 4.41 -18.95
CA ALA A 311 -12.83 5.83 -19.25
C ALA A 311 -13.98 6.11 -20.22
N ASP A 312 -14.15 5.26 -21.25
CA ASP A 312 -15.31 5.35 -22.14
C ASP A 312 -16.63 5.16 -21.38
N LEU A 313 -16.70 4.17 -20.47
CA LEU A 313 -17.88 3.93 -19.65
C LEU A 313 -18.23 5.17 -18.80
N SER A 314 -17.28 5.69 -18.02
CA SER A 314 -17.47 6.91 -17.22
C SER A 314 -17.84 8.13 -18.08
N PHE A 315 -17.26 8.28 -19.28
CA PHE A 315 -17.60 9.37 -20.19
C PHE A 315 -19.04 9.27 -20.72
N ASN A 316 -19.53 8.08 -21.05
CA ASN A 316 -20.93 7.89 -21.45
C ASN A 316 -21.90 8.09 -20.28
N LEU A 317 -21.54 7.65 -19.07
CA LEU A 317 -22.36 7.91 -17.87
C LEU A 317 -22.52 9.42 -17.63
N ALA A 318 -21.47 10.22 -17.85
CA ALA A 318 -21.55 11.68 -17.78
C ALA A 318 -22.50 12.28 -18.84
N ILE A 319 -22.49 11.77 -20.08
CA ILE A 319 -23.42 12.21 -21.14
C ILE A 319 -24.88 11.92 -20.77
N GLU A 320 -25.19 10.71 -20.32
CA GLU A 320 -26.55 10.34 -19.91
C GLU A 320 -27.00 11.10 -18.65
N TYR A 321 -26.08 11.42 -17.74
CA TYR A 321 -26.36 12.24 -16.56
C TYR A 321 -26.77 13.67 -16.93
N GLU A 322 -26.11 14.31 -17.88
CA GLU A 322 -26.51 15.64 -18.37
C GLU A 322 -27.89 15.62 -19.06
N LYS A 323 -28.21 14.55 -19.80
CA LYS A 323 -29.59 14.37 -20.30
C LYS A 323 -30.60 14.28 -19.16
N LEU A 324 -30.27 13.56 -18.08
CA LEU A 324 -31.13 13.40 -16.92
C LEU A 324 -31.38 14.75 -16.18
N LYS A 325 -30.38 15.62 -16.05
CA LYS A 325 -30.56 16.99 -15.54
C LYS A 325 -31.61 17.80 -16.31
N THR A 326 -31.62 17.70 -17.64
CA THR A 326 -32.58 18.46 -18.47
C THR A 326 -34.03 18.05 -18.30
N LYS A 327 -34.32 16.89 -17.68
CA LYS A 327 -35.70 16.42 -17.39
C LYS A 327 -36.37 17.15 -16.22
N GLY A 328 -35.64 17.96 -15.45
CA GLY A 328 -36.20 18.82 -14.40
C GLY A 328 -36.52 18.14 -13.07
N GLU A 329 -36.24 16.84 -12.91
CA GLU A 329 -36.27 16.15 -11.62
C GLU A 329 -35.25 16.80 -10.66
N LYS A 330 -35.67 17.21 -9.45
CA LYS A 330 -34.77 17.81 -8.45
C LYS A 330 -34.11 16.77 -7.56
N ILE A 331 -34.93 15.93 -6.93
CA ILE A 331 -34.49 14.85 -6.04
C ILE A 331 -35.00 13.54 -6.62
N LEU A 332 -34.10 12.57 -6.78
CA LEU A 332 -34.41 11.22 -7.19
C LEU A 332 -34.07 10.25 -6.05
N MET A 333 -35.02 9.38 -5.72
CA MET A 333 -34.83 8.30 -4.76
C MET A 333 -34.50 7.01 -5.50
N LEU A 334 -33.34 6.44 -5.19
CA LEU A 334 -32.85 5.20 -5.77
C LEU A 334 -32.79 4.10 -4.69
N TYR A 335 -32.88 2.85 -5.14
CA TYR A 335 -33.00 1.69 -4.25
C TYR A 335 -32.06 0.58 -4.69
N ARG A 336 -31.37 -0.04 -3.73
CA ARG A 336 -30.57 -1.27 -3.95
C ARG A 336 -30.87 -2.26 -2.83
N GLY A 337 -31.21 -3.49 -3.19
CA GLY A 337 -31.46 -4.57 -2.24
C GLY A 337 -30.39 -5.64 -2.33
N LEU A 338 -29.81 -6.00 -1.20
CA LEU A 338 -28.75 -7.01 -1.09
C LEU A 338 -28.81 -7.71 0.28
N HIS A 339 -27.85 -8.59 0.55
CA HIS A 339 -27.65 -9.21 1.85
C HIS A 339 -26.21 -8.96 2.30
N MET A 340 -25.97 -8.99 3.62
CA MET A 340 -24.75 -8.46 4.24
C MET A 340 -24.33 -9.33 5.43
N GLU A 341 -23.03 -9.44 5.73
CA GLU A 341 -22.57 -10.11 6.96
C GLU A 341 -22.93 -9.23 8.19
N PRO A 342 -23.39 -9.79 9.33
CA PRO A 342 -23.79 -8.99 10.50
C PRO A 342 -22.72 -8.02 11.06
N GLU A 343 -21.44 -8.35 10.90
CA GLU A 343 -20.33 -7.48 11.28
C GLU A 343 -20.18 -6.27 10.34
N GLU A 344 -20.44 -6.41 9.03
CA GLU A 344 -20.44 -5.29 8.08
C GLU A 344 -21.57 -4.29 8.41
N LEU A 345 -22.76 -4.81 8.76
CA LEU A 345 -23.88 -3.99 9.22
C LEU A 345 -23.54 -3.22 10.51
N LYS A 346 -22.79 -3.85 11.41
CA LYS A 346 -22.32 -3.23 12.66
C LYS A 346 -21.31 -2.13 12.39
N THR A 347 -20.36 -2.34 11.47
CA THR A 347 -19.43 -1.28 10.99
C THR A 347 -20.18 -0.10 10.38
N LEU A 348 -21.21 -0.35 9.56
CA LEU A 348 -22.06 0.70 8.98
C LEU A 348 -22.83 1.50 10.04
N LYS A 349 -23.35 0.86 11.10
CA LYS A 349 -23.97 1.55 12.24
C LYS A 349 -22.99 2.41 13.03
N GLN A 350 -21.76 1.93 13.21
CA GLN A 350 -20.71 2.68 13.90
C GLN A 350 -20.26 3.93 13.11
N ASN A 351 -20.52 3.95 11.81
CA ASN A 351 -20.16 5.01 10.88
C ASN A 351 -21.37 5.86 10.40
N GLU A 352 -22.48 5.89 11.14
CA GLU A 352 -23.55 6.87 10.86
C GLU A 352 -23.01 8.31 10.92
N GLY A 353 -23.31 9.11 9.89
CA GLY A 353 -22.75 10.45 9.69
C GLY A 353 -21.44 10.50 8.90
N SER A 354 -20.72 9.38 8.75
CA SER A 354 -19.50 9.30 7.92
C SER A 354 -19.81 9.28 6.42
N LEU A 355 -18.78 9.55 5.61
CA LEU A 355 -18.81 9.26 4.18
C LEU A 355 -18.38 7.80 3.91
N ILE A 356 -18.90 7.23 2.83
CA ILE A 356 -18.45 5.97 2.23
C ILE A 356 -18.21 6.13 0.74
N SER A 357 -17.26 5.37 0.20
CA SER A 357 -17.06 5.17 -1.24
C SER A 357 -17.30 3.70 -1.61
N THR A 358 -17.75 3.45 -2.84
CA THR A 358 -17.90 2.09 -3.38
C THR A 358 -16.68 1.67 -4.19
N ASN A 359 -16.26 0.41 -4.06
CA ASN A 359 -15.14 -0.16 -4.80
C ASN A 359 -15.54 -0.51 -6.25
N GLY A 360 -15.91 0.51 -7.03
CA GLY A 360 -16.30 0.39 -8.43
C GLY A 360 -17.53 1.21 -8.83
N PHE A 361 -18.19 0.78 -9.91
CA PHE A 361 -19.48 1.30 -10.38
C PHE A 361 -20.62 0.65 -9.58
N LEU A 362 -21.60 1.44 -9.13
CA LEU A 362 -22.72 0.95 -8.31
C LEU A 362 -24.02 0.90 -9.13
N SER A 363 -24.56 -0.30 -9.35
CA SER A 363 -25.90 -0.50 -9.96
C SER A 363 -27.02 -0.38 -8.92
N THR A 364 -28.09 0.32 -9.27
CA THR A 364 -29.26 0.60 -8.41
C THR A 364 -30.55 0.63 -9.25
N SER A 365 -31.71 0.83 -8.63
CA SER A 365 -33.01 0.83 -9.32
C SER A 365 -33.87 2.03 -8.89
N ARG A 366 -34.61 2.64 -9.81
CA ARG A 366 -35.72 3.56 -9.46
C ARG A 366 -36.87 2.84 -8.74
N SER A 367 -36.96 1.51 -8.84
CA SER A 367 -38.08 0.71 -8.33
C SER A 367 -37.77 0.06 -6.99
N LYS A 368 -38.30 0.63 -5.91
CA LYS A 368 -38.25 0.04 -4.56
C LYS A 368 -38.75 -1.41 -4.53
N ASN A 369 -39.74 -1.76 -5.35
CA ASN A 369 -40.27 -3.12 -5.45
C ASN A 369 -39.29 -4.11 -6.08
N VAL A 370 -38.46 -3.67 -7.04
CA VAL A 370 -37.38 -4.50 -7.61
C VAL A 370 -36.29 -4.72 -6.57
N ALA A 371 -35.82 -3.64 -5.93
CA ALA A 371 -34.83 -3.73 -4.85
C ALA A 371 -35.30 -4.64 -3.70
N LEU A 372 -36.56 -4.53 -3.26
CA LEU A 372 -37.14 -5.40 -2.23
C LEU A 372 -37.16 -6.89 -2.64
N LYS A 373 -37.33 -7.22 -3.92
CA LYS A 373 -37.22 -8.62 -4.39
C LYS A 373 -35.80 -9.15 -4.24
N PHE A 374 -34.78 -8.35 -4.55
CA PHE A 374 -33.38 -8.75 -4.35
C PHE A 374 -33.04 -8.90 -2.87
N ALA A 375 -33.40 -7.93 -2.02
CA ALA A 375 -33.19 -7.99 -0.58
C ALA A 375 -33.89 -9.18 0.10
N LYS A 376 -34.96 -9.74 -0.49
CA LYS A 376 -35.70 -10.88 0.06
C LYS A 376 -35.36 -12.22 -0.60
N LYS A 377 -34.46 -12.26 -1.59
CA LYS A 377 -34.26 -13.46 -2.43
C LYS A 377 -33.59 -14.64 -1.70
N SER A 378 -32.81 -14.40 -0.63
CA SER A 378 -32.07 -15.47 0.08
C SER A 378 -32.42 -15.60 1.57
N SER A 379 -33.67 -15.35 1.93
CA SER A 379 -34.22 -15.41 3.31
C SER A 379 -34.11 -16.76 4.07
N LYS A 380 -33.44 -17.76 3.49
CA LYS A 380 -33.15 -19.06 4.12
C LYS A 380 -31.80 -19.10 4.85
N ARG A 381 -30.88 -18.18 4.55
CA ARG A 381 -29.57 -18.08 5.21
C ARG A 381 -29.70 -17.20 6.45
N SER A 382 -29.33 -17.72 7.61
CA SER A 382 -29.32 -16.99 8.88
C SER A 382 -27.96 -16.33 9.20
N ASP A 383 -26.94 -16.60 8.38
CA ASP A 383 -25.59 -16.04 8.49
C ASP A 383 -25.43 -14.68 7.79
N ILE A 384 -26.46 -14.23 7.06
CA ILE A 384 -26.53 -12.93 6.38
C ILE A 384 -27.86 -12.24 6.69
N VAL A 385 -27.85 -10.91 6.71
CA VAL A 385 -29.06 -10.09 6.95
C VAL A 385 -29.53 -9.42 5.66
N PRO A 386 -30.85 -9.36 5.39
CA PRO A 386 -31.39 -8.65 4.24
C PRO A 386 -31.33 -7.13 4.45
N VAL A 387 -30.85 -6.40 3.45
CA VAL A 387 -30.62 -4.95 3.49
C VAL A 387 -31.28 -4.26 2.29
N LEU A 388 -31.96 -3.14 2.55
CA LEU A 388 -32.44 -2.21 1.54
C LEU A 388 -31.77 -0.85 1.73
N TYR A 389 -31.05 -0.41 0.71
CA TYR A 389 -30.55 0.96 0.59
C TYR A 389 -31.63 1.87 0.00
N GLU A 390 -31.83 3.04 0.60
CA GLU A 390 -32.54 4.18 0.02
C GLU A 390 -31.52 5.31 -0.18
N ILE A 391 -31.27 5.70 -1.43
CA ILE A 391 -30.25 6.67 -1.80
C ILE A 391 -30.93 7.94 -2.32
N GLU A 392 -30.75 9.04 -1.61
CA GLU A 392 -31.20 10.38 -1.98
C GLU A 392 -30.19 11.04 -2.93
N CYS A 393 -30.62 11.39 -4.14
CA CYS A 393 -29.78 12.04 -5.16
C CYS A 393 -30.34 13.40 -5.56
N ASN A 394 -29.61 14.49 -5.31
CA ASN A 394 -29.97 15.84 -5.72
C ASN A 394 -29.41 16.14 -7.12
N ILE A 395 -30.23 16.02 -8.16
CA ILE A 395 -29.81 16.13 -9.57
C ILE A 395 -29.43 17.57 -9.97
N GLN A 396 -30.13 18.56 -9.41
CA GLN A 396 -29.95 19.97 -9.76
C GLN A 396 -28.84 20.67 -8.97
N ASP A 397 -28.13 19.94 -8.11
CA ASP A 397 -26.92 20.44 -7.49
C ASP A 397 -25.79 20.60 -8.54
N SER A 398 -25.01 21.68 -8.46
CA SER A 398 -23.76 21.78 -9.23
C SER A 398 -22.76 20.69 -8.83
N ASP A 399 -22.91 20.23 -7.59
CA ASP A 399 -21.99 19.39 -6.85
C ASP A 399 -22.51 17.94 -6.70
N SER A 400 -23.37 17.52 -7.63
CA SER A 400 -23.93 16.17 -7.64
C SER A 400 -23.01 15.14 -8.32
N ILE A 401 -23.20 13.87 -7.95
CA ILE A 401 -22.49 12.71 -8.47
C ILE A 401 -23.03 12.32 -9.85
N ILE A 402 -22.14 11.81 -10.70
CA ILE A 402 -22.47 11.26 -12.02
C ILE A 402 -23.12 9.88 -11.85
N PHE A 403 -24.36 9.76 -12.34
CA PHE A 403 -25.06 8.49 -12.52
C PHE A 403 -25.95 8.56 -13.76
N ALA A 404 -26.17 7.43 -14.42
CA ALA A 404 -27.00 7.36 -15.61
C ALA A 404 -28.24 6.50 -15.39
N ASP A 405 -29.36 6.90 -15.98
CA ASP A 405 -30.51 6.05 -16.20
C ASP A 405 -30.22 5.15 -17.41
N ILE A 406 -30.01 3.86 -17.16
CA ILE A 406 -29.49 2.92 -18.17
C ILE A 406 -30.55 1.92 -18.66
N ILE A 407 -31.83 2.22 -18.46
CA ILE A 407 -32.96 1.35 -18.84
C ILE A 407 -32.93 0.96 -20.32
N GLU A 408 -32.55 1.88 -21.21
CA GLU A 408 -32.48 1.66 -22.66
C GLU A 408 -31.28 0.79 -23.08
N PHE A 409 -30.29 0.63 -22.19
CA PHE A 409 -29.04 -0.11 -22.43
C PHE A 409 -28.96 -1.42 -21.63
N SER A 410 -29.74 -1.56 -20.55
CA SER A 410 -29.71 -2.73 -19.68
C SER A 410 -30.39 -3.93 -20.34
N VAL A 411 -29.79 -5.11 -20.17
CA VAL A 411 -30.44 -6.40 -20.49
C VAL A 411 -31.70 -6.61 -19.65
N TYR A 412 -31.81 -5.92 -18.51
CA TYR A 412 -32.90 -6.02 -17.55
C TYR A 412 -33.81 -4.79 -17.58
N VAL A 413 -34.46 -4.53 -18.72
CA VAL A 413 -35.39 -3.40 -18.95
C VAL A 413 -36.41 -3.21 -17.80
N ASN A 414 -36.87 -4.30 -17.19
CA ASN A 414 -37.84 -4.30 -16.09
C ASN A 414 -37.27 -3.90 -14.71
N GLU A 415 -35.94 -3.76 -14.57
CA GLU A 415 -35.29 -3.42 -13.29
C GLU A 415 -35.16 -1.91 -13.07
N SER A 416 -35.51 -1.06 -14.04
CA SER A 416 -35.42 0.40 -13.94
C SER A 416 -34.02 0.88 -13.49
N GLU A 417 -32.99 0.31 -14.12
CA GLU A 417 -31.61 0.33 -13.65
C GLU A 417 -30.95 1.71 -13.78
N ILE A 418 -30.25 2.13 -12.72
CA ILE A 418 -29.45 3.36 -12.64
C ILE A 418 -28.03 2.96 -12.23
N LEU A 419 -27.04 3.40 -13.02
CA LEU A 419 -25.62 3.08 -12.81
C LEU A 419 -24.86 4.33 -12.38
N PHE A 420 -24.30 4.29 -11.16
CA PHE A 420 -23.37 5.28 -10.65
C PHE A 420 -21.97 5.08 -11.23
N ASP A 421 -21.30 6.19 -11.48
CA ASP A 421 -19.93 6.22 -11.99
C ASP A 421 -18.89 5.86 -10.91
N LEU A 422 -17.67 5.53 -11.35
CA LEU A 422 -16.54 5.18 -10.50
C LEU A 422 -16.23 6.29 -9.48
N GLY A 423 -15.89 5.90 -8.25
CA GLY A 423 -15.52 6.83 -7.17
C GLY A 423 -16.70 7.60 -6.57
N SER A 424 -17.94 7.16 -6.80
CA SER A 424 -19.14 7.73 -6.18
C SER A 424 -19.10 7.61 -4.65
N THR A 425 -19.43 8.71 -3.96
CA THR A 425 -19.42 8.79 -2.49
C THR A 425 -20.76 9.15 -1.87
N PHE A 426 -21.06 8.55 -0.72
CA PHE A 426 -22.36 8.67 -0.07
C PHE A 426 -22.19 9.03 1.42
N GLU A 427 -23.08 9.86 1.94
CA GLU A 427 -23.19 10.19 3.36
C GLU A 427 -24.18 9.22 4.03
N ILE A 428 -23.76 8.54 5.11
CA ILE A 428 -24.63 7.61 5.84
C ILE A 428 -25.58 8.41 6.72
N ILE A 429 -26.87 8.44 6.36
CA ILE A 429 -27.90 9.22 7.07
C ILE A 429 -28.50 8.45 8.25
N SER A 430 -28.73 7.13 8.10
CA SER A 430 -29.15 6.25 9.21
C SER A 430 -29.18 4.78 8.80
N VAL A 431 -28.92 3.87 9.74
CA VAL A 431 -29.02 2.40 9.60
C VAL A 431 -30.04 1.86 10.61
N LYS A 432 -31.24 1.53 10.16
CA LYS A 432 -32.39 1.19 11.02
C LYS A 432 -33.05 -0.13 10.64
N GLU A 433 -33.63 -0.83 11.60
CA GLU A 433 -34.41 -2.04 11.34
C GLU A 433 -35.84 -1.67 10.93
N ASP A 434 -36.40 -2.27 9.87
CA ASP A 434 -37.85 -2.23 9.59
C ASP A 434 -38.46 -3.60 9.90
N PHE A 435 -38.96 -3.73 11.14
CA PHE A 435 -39.63 -4.93 11.65
C PHE A 435 -40.84 -5.38 10.80
N ARG A 436 -41.48 -4.50 10.01
CA ARG A 436 -42.62 -4.88 9.16
C ARG A 436 -42.16 -5.54 7.87
N LEU A 437 -40.99 -5.16 7.37
CA LEU A 437 -40.40 -5.71 6.16
C LEU A 437 -39.41 -6.85 6.44
N ASN A 438 -39.00 -7.02 7.70
CA ASN A 438 -37.99 -7.95 8.20
C ASN A 438 -36.63 -7.77 7.49
N LEU A 439 -36.14 -6.53 7.48
CA LEU A 439 -34.88 -6.12 6.85
C LEU A 439 -34.29 -4.87 7.49
N TRP A 440 -33.02 -4.59 7.20
CA TRP A 440 -32.33 -3.36 7.56
C TRP A 440 -32.47 -2.31 6.45
N LEU A 441 -32.91 -1.11 6.82
CA LEU A 441 -33.02 0.06 5.97
C LEU A 441 -31.80 0.97 6.17
N ILE A 442 -31.00 1.13 5.12
CA ILE A 442 -29.84 2.02 5.11
C ILE A 442 -30.18 3.23 4.26
N LYS A 443 -30.19 4.41 4.88
CA LYS A 443 -30.43 5.68 4.19
C LYS A 443 -29.09 6.34 3.86
N LEU A 444 -28.88 6.63 2.59
CA LEU A 444 -27.71 7.30 2.06
C LEU A 444 -28.11 8.58 1.34
N ARG A 445 -27.19 9.54 1.27
CA ARG A 445 -27.28 10.70 0.37
C ARG A 445 -26.05 10.72 -0.54
N ALA A 446 -26.25 10.82 -1.86
CA ALA A 446 -25.15 11.02 -2.80
C ALA A 446 -24.49 12.39 -2.59
N SER A 447 -23.16 12.46 -2.53
CA SER A 447 -22.42 13.69 -2.21
C SER A 447 -21.03 13.72 -2.84
N ASN A 448 -20.67 14.80 -3.55
CA ASN A 448 -19.32 14.96 -4.13
C ASN A 448 -18.19 15.21 -3.11
N LYS A 449 -18.48 15.28 -1.80
CA LYS A 449 -17.50 15.59 -0.75
C LYS A 449 -16.22 14.76 -0.91
N GLY A 450 -16.33 13.46 -1.22
CA GLY A 450 -15.18 12.58 -1.46
C GLY A 450 -14.29 13.01 -2.63
N THR A 451 -14.88 13.44 -3.75
CA THR A 451 -14.13 14.00 -4.89
C THR A 451 -13.43 15.31 -4.52
N ASN A 452 -14.06 16.15 -3.70
CA ASN A 452 -13.44 17.40 -3.26
C ASN A 452 -12.26 17.16 -2.30
N ILE A 453 -12.40 16.22 -1.35
CA ILE A 453 -11.31 15.78 -0.47
C ILE A 453 -10.12 15.23 -1.30
N ALA A 454 -10.39 14.40 -2.33
CA ALA A 454 -9.35 13.89 -3.21
C ALA A 454 -8.63 14.99 -4.00
N LYS A 455 -9.37 16.00 -4.51
CA LYS A 455 -8.79 17.18 -5.16
C LYS A 455 -7.94 18.00 -4.19
N GLU A 456 -8.42 18.24 -2.96
CA GLU A 456 -7.66 18.96 -1.93
C GLU A 456 -6.36 18.23 -1.57
N PHE A 457 -6.38 16.90 -1.44
CA PHE A 457 -5.19 16.09 -1.22
C PHE A 457 -4.18 16.19 -2.38
N VAL A 458 -4.65 16.12 -3.63
CA VAL A 458 -3.81 16.27 -4.83
C VAL A 458 -3.21 17.68 -4.92
N GLU A 459 -4.00 18.73 -4.67
CA GLU A 459 -3.53 20.11 -4.67
C GLU A 459 -2.59 20.43 -3.51
N PHE A 460 -2.77 19.80 -2.34
CA PHE A 460 -1.82 19.87 -1.23
C PHE A 460 -0.45 19.29 -1.63
N ASN A 461 -0.43 18.07 -2.19
CA ASN A 461 0.82 17.44 -2.65
C ASN A 461 1.49 18.23 -3.79
N ARG A 462 0.72 18.82 -4.72
CA ARG A 462 1.25 19.71 -5.78
C ARG A 462 1.92 20.96 -5.23
N LYS A 463 1.38 21.57 -4.16
CA LYS A 463 1.97 22.74 -3.50
C LYS A 463 3.24 22.40 -2.73
N GLU A 464 3.27 21.26 -2.05
CA GLU A 464 4.46 20.79 -1.34
C GLU A 464 5.62 20.47 -2.30
N GLU A 465 5.35 19.68 -3.35
CA GLU A 465 6.44 19.11 -4.18
C GLU A 465 6.72 19.85 -5.51
N GLU A 466 5.85 20.78 -5.92
CA GLU A 466 5.88 21.53 -7.19
C GLU A 466 5.84 20.64 -8.45
N GLU A 467 4.79 20.83 -9.27
CA GLU A 467 4.61 20.15 -10.57
C GLU A 467 4.68 18.60 -10.47
N THR A 468 4.13 18.03 -9.39
CA THR A 468 3.96 16.58 -9.27
C THR A 468 2.66 16.15 -9.97
N SER A 469 2.77 15.28 -10.97
CA SER A 469 1.64 14.73 -11.72
C SER A 469 0.79 13.81 -10.83
N ILE A 470 -0.50 13.61 -11.16
CA ILE A 470 -1.40 12.84 -10.26
C ILE A 470 -1.00 11.36 -10.23
N GLU A 471 -0.39 10.90 -11.30
CA GLU A 471 0.26 9.61 -11.51
C GLU A 471 1.30 9.34 -10.40
N LEU A 472 2.19 10.31 -10.14
CA LEU A 472 3.19 10.18 -9.07
C LEU A 472 2.56 10.21 -7.67
N ILE A 473 1.52 11.04 -7.46
CA ILE A 473 0.81 11.12 -6.17
C ILE A 473 0.04 9.81 -5.91
N PHE A 474 -0.58 9.22 -6.94
CA PHE A 474 -1.26 7.94 -6.84
C PHE A 474 -0.28 6.80 -6.60
N GLY A 475 0.82 6.72 -7.35
CA GLY A 475 1.88 5.72 -7.09
C GLY A 475 2.49 5.83 -5.69
N ARG A 476 2.59 7.05 -5.14
CA ARG A 476 2.95 7.26 -3.73
C ARG A 476 1.85 6.81 -2.76
N LEU A 477 0.58 7.06 -3.05
CA LEU A 477 -0.56 6.59 -2.24
C LEU A 477 -0.51 5.06 -2.04
N LEU A 478 -0.22 4.31 -3.10
CA LEU A 478 -0.03 2.84 -3.05
C LEU A 478 1.10 2.43 -2.11
N ALA A 479 2.22 3.17 -2.14
CA ALA A 479 3.36 2.92 -1.26
C ALA A 479 3.05 3.27 0.21
N ASP A 480 2.34 4.38 0.45
CA ASP A 480 1.92 4.82 1.79
C ASP A 480 0.89 3.83 2.41
N MET A 481 0.06 3.15 1.60
CA MET A 481 -0.76 2.00 2.01
C MET A 481 0.02 0.70 2.27
N GLY A 482 1.33 0.67 2.01
CA GLY A 482 2.15 -0.54 2.09
C GLY A 482 1.96 -1.53 0.94
N GLN A 483 1.22 -1.18 -0.12
CA GLN A 483 1.06 -1.98 -1.35
C GLN A 483 2.32 -1.90 -2.24
N TYR A 484 3.52 -2.09 -1.65
CA TYR A 484 4.81 -1.77 -2.28
C TYR A 484 5.05 -2.47 -3.62
N ASP A 485 4.63 -3.73 -3.77
CA ASP A 485 4.84 -4.47 -5.02
C ASP A 485 3.92 -3.97 -6.15
N GLN A 486 2.70 -3.54 -5.82
CA GLN A 486 1.80 -2.87 -6.77
C GLN A 486 2.37 -1.50 -7.16
N ALA A 487 2.84 -0.73 -6.18
CA ALA A 487 3.45 0.58 -6.40
C ALA A 487 4.70 0.49 -7.30
N LEU A 488 5.61 -0.46 -7.04
CA LEU A 488 6.78 -0.71 -7.87
C LEU A 488 6.41 -1.07 -9.30
N LYS A 489 5.44 -1.99 -9.49
CA LYS A 489 4.99 -2.40 -10.83
C LYS A 489 4.31 -1.25 -11.58
N TYR A 490 3.47 -0.47 -10.90
CA TYR A 490 2.86 0.74 -11.43
C TYR A 490 3.92 1.74 -11.91
N PHE A 491 4.92 2.05 -11.08
CA PHE A 491 6.02 2.95 -11.46
C PHE A 491 6.90 2.40 -12.59
N GLN A 492 7.20 1.08 -12.61
CA GLN A 492 7.93 0.45 -13.71
C GLN A 492 7.16 0.56 -15.03
N ASN A 493 5.84 0.39 -15.00
CA ASN A 493 4.99 0.60 -16.17
C ASN A 493 4.96 2.06 -16.63
N LEU A 494 4.95 3.02 -15.69
CA LEU A 494 5.14 4.45 -16.00
C LEU A 494 6.56 4.77 -16.52
N LEU A 495 7.53 3.87 -16.48
CA LEU A 495 8.84 4.06 -17.14
C LEU A 495 8.89 3.49 -18.57
N ILE A 496 7.92 2.64 -18.94
CA ILE A 496 7.88 1.92 -20.22
C ILE A 496 6.88 2.56 -21.20
N ASP A 497 5.84 3.22 -20.70
CA ASP A 497 4.83 3.89 -21.53
C ASP A 497 5.44 5.02 -22.38
N ASP A 498 5.23 5.01 -23.69
CA ASP A 498 5.78 6.03 -24.59
C ASP A 498 5.21 7.43 -24.29
N HIS A 499 4.07 7.53 -23.61
CA HIS A 499 3.45 8.81 -23.24
C HIS A 499 4.01 9.42 -21.96
N THR A 500 4.61 8.61 -21.07
CA THR A 500 5.30 9.09 -19.86
C THR A 500 6.72 9.58 -20.15
N LYS A 501 7.13 9.65 -21.42
CA LYS A 501 8.31 10.42 -21.85
C LYS A 501 8.24 11.92 -21.52
N ASN A 502 7.06 12.43 -21.19
CA ASN A 502 6.85 13.76 -20.62
C ASN A 502 6.72 13.78 -19.08
N ASP A 503 6.57 12.62 -18.43
CA ASP A 503 6.61 12.51 -16.98
C ASP A 503 8.05 12.47 -16.49
N ASP A 504 8.21 12.82 -15.21
CA ASP A 504 9.50 13.02 -14.60
C ASP A 504 10.15 11.68 -14.21
N ILE A 505 10.81 11.05 -15.18
CA ILE A 505 11.58 9.80 -15.05
C ILE A 505 12.48 9.83 -13.80
N ALA A 506 13.08 10.98 -13.48
CA ALA A 506 13.93 11.11 -12.31
C ALA A 506 13.13 11.12 -10.98
N LYS A 507 11.99 11.82 -10.90
CA LYS A 507 11.06 11.70 -9.75
C LYS A 507 10.55 10.26 -9.60
N ILE A 508 10.19 9.57 -10.69
CA ILE A 508 9.77 8.15 -10.66
C ILE A 508 10.87 7.28 -10.05
N ASN A 509 12.10 7.38 -10.53
CA ASN A 509 13.21 6.59 -9.99
C ASN A 509 13.49 6.93 -8.51
N ASN A 510 13.37 8.20 -8.09
CA ASN A 510 13.47 8.55 -6.67
C ASN A 510 12.33 7.95 -5.83
N LEU A 511 11.11 7.84 -6.35
CA LEU A 511 9.99 7.19 -5.66
C LEU A 511 10.17 5.67 -5.58
N ILE A 512 10.63 5.01 -6.64
CA ILE A 512 11.05 3.60 -6.64
C ILE A 512 12.14 3.37 -5.57
N GLY A 513 13.14 4.24 -5.50
CA GLY A 513 14.18 4.18 -4.47
C GLY A 513 13.63 4.35 -3.05
N THR A 514 12.58 5.17 -2.88
CA THR A 514 11.86 5.34 -1.60
C THR A 514 11.14 4.04 -1.21
N ILE A 515 10.43 3.40 -2.15
CA ILE A 515 9.76 2.12 -1.88
C ILE A 515 10.78 1.03 -1.52
N TYR A 516 11.91 0.92 -2.22
CA TYR A 516 12.96 -0.04 -1.84
C TYR A 516 13.56 0.25 -0.46
N TYR A 517 13.72 1.53 -0.10
CA TYR A 517 14.17 1.92 1.24
C TYR A 517 13.17 1.49 2.33
N ASP A 518 11.87 1.67 2.09
CA ASP A 518 10.81 1.29 3.04
C ASP A 518 10.64 -0.24 3.14
N LYS A 519 10.90 -0.97 2.05
CA LYS A 519 11.05 -2.45 2.05
C LYS A 519 12.34 -2.93 2.74
N GLY A 520 13.28 -2.04 3.05
CA GLY A 520 14.58 -2.37 3.66
C GLY A 520 15.68 -2.79 2.68
N ASP A 521 15.44 -2.81 1.36
CA ASP A 521 16.49 -3.01 0.36
C ASP A 521 17.22 -1.69 0.09
N PHE A 522 18.07 -1.33 1.03
CA PHE A 522 18.88 -0.11 0.96
C PHE A 522 19.83 -0.10 -0.25
N LYS A 523 20.20 -1.26 -0.82
CA LYS A 523 21.11 -1.33 -1.97
C LYS A 523 20.38 -0.92 -3.25
N GLN A 524 19.20 -1.46 -3.52
CA GLN A 524 18.36 -1.02 -4.63
C GLN A 524 17.95 0.44 -4.44
N ALA A 525 17.57 0.84 -3.22
CA ALA A 525 17.24 2.23 -2.91
C ALA A 525 18.33 3.21 -3.35
N LEU A 526 19.60 2.94 -2.97
CA LEU A 526 20.75 3.75 -3.39
C LEU A 526 20.88 3.84 -4.91
N GLN A 527 20.81 2.70 -5.62
CA GLN A 527 20.96 2.66 -7.08
C GLN A 527 19.92 3.54 -7.78
N TYR A 528 18.66 3.48 -7.32
CA TYR A 528 17.58 4.29 -7.85
C TYR A 528 17.68 5.78 -7.48
N TYR A 529 18.18 6.12 -6.28
CA TYR A 529 18.45 7.52 -5.92
C TYR A 529 19.63 8.12 -6.71
N GLU A 530 20.71 7.35 -6.91
CA GLU A 530 21.85 7.76 -7.73
C GLU A 530 21.46 7.93 -9.20
N LEU A 531 20.64 7.03 -9.75
CA LEU A 531 20.05 7.17 -11.08
C LEU A 531 19.20 8.45 -11.19
N ALA A 532 18.28 8.68 -10.25
CA ALA A 532 17.44 9.87 -10.23
C ALA A 532 18.27 11.17 -10.18
N TYR A 533 19.29 11.22 -9.32
CA TYR A 533 20.22 12.35 -9.24
C TYR A 533 20.96 12.56 -10.57
N ASN A 534 21.53 11.51 -11.15
CA ASN A 534 22.28 11.59 -12.41
C ASN A 534 21.39 12.04 -13.58
N LEU A 535 20.13 11.58 -13.64
CA LEU A 535 19.16 12.04 -14.63
C LEU A 535 18.89 13.55 -14.50
N MET A 536 18.57 14.04 -13.30
CA MET A 536 18.32 15.48 -13.05
C MET A 536 19.53 16.37 -13.37
N MET A 537 20.74 15.86 -13.14
CA MET A 537 21.99 16.60 -13.37
C MET A 537 22.44 16.58 -14.84
N ASN A 538 22.02 15.60 -15.63
CA ASN A 538 22.31 15.49 -17.07
C ASN A 538 21.19 16.07 -17.96
N ASP A 539 20.04 16.45 -17.36
CA ASP A 539 18.90 17.03 -18.05
C ASP A 539 19.22 18.41 -18.67
N LYS A 540 18.40 18.84 -19.64
CA LYS A 540 18.58 20.08 -20.39
C LYS A 540 17.25 20.85 -20.46
N PRO A 541 17.02 21.86 -19.60
CA PRO A 541 17.97 22.46 -18.64
C PRO A 541 18.27 21.57 -17.42
N ILE A 542 19.43 21.79 -16.78
CA ILE A 542 19.84 21.05 -15.57
C ILE A 542 18.86 21.32 -14.43
N ARG A 543 18.31 20.25 -13.85
CA ARG A 543 17.28 20.31 -12.80
C ARG A 543 17.89 20.31 -11.41
N MET A 544 18.79 21.27 -11.18
CA MET A 544 19.54 21.41 -9.93
C MET A 544 18.62 21.54 -8.71
N LYS A 545 17.48 22.24 -8.82
CA LYS A 545 16.49 22.40 -7.75
C LYS A 545 15.97 21.06 -7.22
N ASP A 546 15.69 20.12 -8.12
CA ASP A 546 15.05 18.85 -7.80
C ASP A 546 16.05 17.82 -7.25
N SER A 547 17.31 17.91 -7.69
CA SER A 547 18.39 16.98 -7.33
C SER A 547 18.72 16.96 -5.83
N ALA A 548 18.28 17.97 -5.08
CA ALA A 548 18.37 18.01 -3.61
C ALA A 548 17.60 16.86 -2.92
N LYS A 549 16.46 16.42 -3.47
CA LYS A 549 15.67 15.31 -2.89
C LYS A 549 16.43 13.97 -2.95
N PRO A 550 16.92 13.48 -4.12
CA PRO A 550 17.75 12.28 -4.16
C PRO A 550 19.09 12.44 -3.42
N LEU A 551 19.75 13.62 -3.43
CA LEU A 551 20.94 13.85 -2.60
C LEU A 551 20.68 13.61 -1.10
N THR A 552 19.53 14.08 -0.60
CA THR A 552 19.13 13.86 0.80
C THR A 552 18.89 12.38 1.08
N ASN A 553 18.30 11.65 0.13
CA ASN A 553 18.03 10.22 0.26
C ASN A 553 19.31 9.36 0.18
N ILE A 554 20.28 9.73 -0.67
CA ILE A 554 21.63 9.15 -0.69
C ILE A 554 22.36 9.44 0.63
N GLY A 555 22.24 10.66 1.17
CA GLY A 555 22.78 11.01 2.50
C GLY A 555 22.20 10.13 3.62
N LEU A 556 20.90 9.81 3.56
CA LEU A 556 20.21 8.93 4.50
C LEU A 556 20.71 7.47 4.44
N PHE A 557 21.05 6.98 3.25
CA PHE A 557 21.73 5.69 3.10
C PHE A 557 23.09 5.67 3.81
N TYR A 558 23.94 6.69 3.59
CA TYR A 558 25.24 6.77 4.24
C TYR A 558 25.14 6.97 5.77
N HIS A 559 24.13 7.71 6.23
CA HIS A 559 23.81 7.84 7.66
C HIS A 559 23.49 6.49 8.28
N ARG A 560 22.63 5.67 7.66
CA ARG A 560 22.31 4.31 8.13
C ARG A 560 23.52 3.36 8.14
N LYS A 561 24.54 3.62 7.32
CA LYS A 561 25.82 2.88 7.34
C LYS A 561 26.84 3.41 8.35
N GLY A 562 26.49 4.38 9.19
CA GLY A 562 27.43 5.04 10.11
C GLY A 562 28.50 5.90 9.41
N GLN A 563 28.38 6.13 8.09
CA GLN A 563 29.33 6.95 7.32
C GLN A 563 28.93 8.43 7.43
N TYR A 564 28.98 8.94 8.66
CA TYR A 564 28.41 10.24 9.03
C TYR A 564 29.02 11.42 8.26
N ASP A 565 30.32 11.42 7.98
CA ASP A 565 30.96 12.52 7.24
C ASP A 565 30.43 12.61 5.79
N ARG A 566 30.27 11.47 5.12
CA ARG A 566 29.68 11.40 3.76
C ARG A 566 28.21 11.82 3.77
N ALA A 567 27.45 11.40 4.77
CA ALA A 567 26.08 11.81 4.94
C ALA A 567 25.97 13.34 5.15
N TYR A 568 26.84 13.90 6.01
CA TYR A 568 26.92 15.34 6.27
C TYR A 568 27.25 16.13 5.01
N GLU A 569 28.25 15.71 4.22
CA GLU A 569 28.56 16.36 2.94
C GLU A 569 27.36 16.40 1.99
N LEU A 570 26.63 15.29 1.86
CA LEU A 570 25.45 15.18 0.97
C LEU A 570 24.29 16.03 1.46
N TYR A 571 24.03 16.05 2.78
CA TYR A 571 23.05 16.95 3.39
C TYR A 571 23.44 18.42 3.21
N MET A 572 24.71 18.78 3.37
CA MET A 572 25.17 20.15 3.14
C MET A 572 25.08 20.58 1.67
N LYS A 573 25.36 19.68 0.71
CA LYS A 573 25.13 19.91 -0.73
C LYS A 573 23.64 20.15 -1.03
N SER A 574 22.76 19.29 -0.50
CA SER A 574 21.30 19.44 -0.61
C SER A 574 20.80 20.76 0.00
N LEU A 575 21.26 21.09 1.21
CA LEU A 575 20.91 22.33 1.91
C LEU A 575 21.37 23.58 1.14
N ALA A 576 22.55 23.53 0.52
CA ALA A 576 23.04 24.61 -0.33
C ALA A 576 22.12 24.85 -1.55
N ILE A 577 21.66 23.79 -2.20
CA ILE A 577 20.67 23.88 -3.29
C ILE A 577 19.35 24.51 -2.78
N TYR A 578 18.78 23.99 -1.69
CA TYR A 578 17.54 24.56 -1.14
C TYR A 578 17.68 26.05 -0.77
N ASN A 579 18.82 26.46 -0.19
CA ASN A 579 19.08 27.86 0.15
C ASN A 579 19.18 28.78 -1.09
N ILE A 580 19.64 28.26 -2.23
CA ILE A 580 19.71 29.02 -3.50
C ILE A 580 18.30 29.27 -4.05
N TYR A 581 17.42 28.26 -4.03
CA TYR A 581 16.11 28.34 -4.69
C TYR A 581 14.97 28.89 -3.82
N TYR A 582 15.03 28.70 -2.50
CA TYR A 582 13.95 29.09 -1.59
C TYR A 582 14.38 30.12 -0.53
N GLY A 583 15.63 30.57 -0.58
CA GLY A 583 16.22 31.40 0.46
C GLY A 583 16.64 30.61 1.70
N ARG A 584 17.34 31.29 2.62
CA ARG A 584 17.73 30.69 3.90
C ARG A 584 16.50 30.51 4.79
N GLU A 585 16.51 29.45 5.60
CA GLU A 585 15.52 29.21 6.66
C GLU A 585 14.09 28.89 6.15
N HIS A 586 13.97 28.51 4.88
CA HIS A 586 12.71 28.04 4.30
C HIS A 586 12.27 26.66 4.87
N ILE A 587 10.96 26.44 5.01
CA ILE A 587 10.38 25.22 5.60
C ILE A 587 10.87 23.92 4.95
N LYS A 588 11.05 23.89 3.61
CA LYS A 588 11.58 22.73 2.86
C LYS A 588 13.02 22.31 3.28
N SER A 589 13.79 23.20 3.93
CA SER A 589 15.13 22.87 4.45
C SER A 589 15.13 22.07 5.76
N THR A 590 14.01 22.07 6.50
CA THR A 590 13.95 21.54 7.88
C THR A 590 14.29 20.05 7.97
N LYS A 591 13.81 19.22 7.03
CA LYS A 591 14.14 17.78 6.99
C LYS A 591 15.66 17.53 6.89
N ILE A 592 16.39 18.37 6.15
CA ILE A 592 17.84 18.26 5.99
C ILE A 592 18.55 18.72 7.28
N LEU A 593 18.08 19.81 7.89
CA LEU A 593 18.59 20.29 9.17
C LEU A 593 18.35 19.29 10.31
N ILE A 594 17.20 18.60 10.35
CA ILE A 594 16.94 17.48 11.27
C ILE A 594 17.97 16.37 11.03
N ASN A 595 18.18 15.95 9.78
CA ASN A 595 19.14 14.89 9.46
C ASN A 595 20.59 15.26 9.83
N ILE A 596 20.98 16.53 9.75
CA ILE A 596 22.26 17.03 10.26
C ILE A 596 22.29 17.01 11.79
N GLY A 597 21.20 17.41 12.46
CA GLY A 597 21.04 17.28 13.92
C GLY A 597 21.15 15.83 14.40
N ASN A 598 20.63 14.87 13.63
CA ASN A 598 20.76 13.43 13.90
C ASN A 598 22.24 13.01 13.87
N ILE A 599 23.00 13.41 12.84
CA ILE A 599 24.46 13.16 12.77
C ILE A 599 25.18 13.68 14.02
N TYR A 600 24.89 14.91 14.45
CA TYR A 600 25.50 15.48 15.66
C TYR A 600 25.03 14.78 16.94
N THR A 601 23.85 14.16 16.95
CA THR A 601 23.35 13.36 18.08
C THR A 601 24.10 12.03 18.18
N GLU A 602 24.22 11.29 17.06
CA GLU A 602 24.93 10.01 17.00
C GLU A 602 26.44 10.16 17.25
N THR A 603 27.06 11.23 16.73
CA THR A 603 28.48 11.55 16.97
C THR A 603 28.75 12.20 18.33
N ARG A 604 27.80 12.12 19.28
CA ARG A 604 27.86 12.65 20.67
C ARG A 604 28.14 14.16 20.79
N LYS A 605 27.98 14.93 19.70
CA LYS A 605 28.16 16.39 19.61
C LYS A 605 26.86 17.13 19.96
N HIS A 606 26.27 16.79 21.10
CA HIS A 606 24.91 17.18 21.52
C HIS A 606 24.61 18.69 21.45
N ASN A 607 25.58 19.55 21.77
CA ASN A 607 25.39 21.01 21.66
C ASN A 607 25.16 21.49 20.21
N HIS A 608 25.80 20.85 19.22
CA HIS A 608 25.55 21.14 17.81
C HIS A 608 24.17 20.62 17.38
N ALA A 609 23.81 19.40 17.78
CA ALA A 609 22.48 18.83 17.51
C ALA A 609 21.36 19.75 18.01
N MET A 610 21.50 20.28 19.23
CA MET A 610 20.56 21.24 19.82
C MET A 610 20.39 22.50 18.96
N GLN A 611 21.48 23.08 18.42
CA GLN A 611 21.41 24.26 17.55
C GLN A 611 20.61 23.98 16.27
N TYR A 612 20.81 22.81 15.64
CA TYR A 612 20.05 22.43 14.44
C TYR A 612 18.57 22.16 14.74
N TYR A 613 18.24 21.42 15.81
CA TYR A 613 16.84 21.17 16.14
C TYR A 613 16.11 22.42 16.62
N GLN A 614 16.76 23.32 17.38
CA GLN A 614 16.15 24.59 17.78
C GLN A 614 15.88 25.47 16.56
N LYS A 615 16.84 25.59 15.64
CA LYS A 615 16.63 26.31 14.36
C LYS A 615 15.48 25.73 13.55
N VAL A 616 15.34 24.40 13.51
CA VAL A 616 14.19 23.75 12.86
C VAL A 616 12.89 24.08 13.58
N LEU A 617 12.86 24.07 14.91
CA LEU A 617 11.69 24.39 15.72
C LEU A 617 11.22 25.83 15.47
N ASP A 618 12.15 26.78 15.35
CA ASP A 618 11.86 28.18 15.10
C ASP A 618 11.28 28.39 13.69
N ILE A 619 11.87 27.76 12.66
CA ILE A 619 11.32 27.74 11.29
C ILE A 619 9.92 27.12 11.29
N GLN A 620 9.75 25.95 11.90
CA GLN A 620 8.46 25.26 11.93
C GLN A 620 7.38 26.08 12.63
N LYS A 621 7.69 26.77 13.74
CA LYS A 621 6.76 27.68 14.43
C LYS A 621 6.37 28.90 13.60
N GLN A 622 7.20 29.33 12.65
CA GLN A 622 6.90 30.45 11.75
C GLN A 622 5.93 30.05 10.61
N TYR A 623 6.05 28.82 10.08
CA TYR A 623 5.34 28.40 8.87
C TYR A 623 4.21 27.38 9.09
N LEU A 624 4.15 26.70 10.24
CA LEU A 624 3.20 25.63 10.51
C LEU A 624 2.20 26.00 11.63
N PRO A 625 0.96 25.45 11.61
CA PRO A 625 0.01 25.58 12.71
C PRO A 625 0.60 25.11 14.05
N SER A 626 0.19 25.74 15.16
CA SER A 626 0.79 25.51 16.49
C SER A 626 0.75 24.06 17.00
N TYR A 627 -0.11 23.21 16.42
CA TYR A 627 -0.23 21.78 16.76
C TYR A 627 0.36 20.82 15.71
N HIS A 628 1.12 21.30 14.72
CA HIS A 628 1.62 20.46 13.63
C HIS A 628 2.52 19.30 14.10
N ILE A 629 2.36 18.12 13.49
CA ILE A 629 3.09 16.90 13.88
C ILE A 629 4.62 17.07 13.79
N ASP A 630 5.13 17.77 12.78
CA ASP A 630 6.57 18.02 12.62
C ASP A 630 7.18 18.81 13.77
N ILE A 631 6.42 19.75 14.38
CA ILE A 631 6.85 20.47 15.58
C ILE A 631 6.98 19.48 16.74
N ALA A 632 5.99 18.59 16.90
CA ALA A 632 6.03 17.56 17.94
C ALA A 632 7.19 16.57 17.74
N MET A 633 7.55 16.24 16.49
CA MET A 633 8.75 15.44 16.19
C MET A 633 10.05 16.17 16.55
N THR A 634 10.17 17.46 16.21
CA THR A 634 11.35 18.27 16.59
C THR A 634 11.49 18.40 18.11
N LEU A 635 10.40 18.62 18.85
CA LEU A 635 10.40 18.64 20.32
C LEU A 635 10.86 17.29 20.90
N ASN A 636 10.42 16.16 20.31
CA ASN A 636 10.90 14.83 20.71
C ASN A 636 12.41 14.67 20.48
N ASN A 637 12.96 15.19 19.39
CA ASN A 637 14.40 15.14 19.12
C ASN A 637 15.20 16.02 20.09
N ILE A 638 14.68 17.20 20.46
CA ILE A 638 15.25 18.05 21.52
C ILE A 638 15.26 17.32 22.87
N ALA A 639 14.17 16.61 23.20
CA ALA A 639 14.09 15.78 24.41
C ALA A 639 15.11 14.63 24.41
N VAL A 640 15.38 13.99 23.25
CA VAL A 640 16.46 12.99 23.10
C VAL A 640 17.82 13.61 23.40
N VAL A 641 18.11 14.82 22.92
CA VAL A 641 19.39 15.50 23.20
C VAL A 641 19.52 15.82 24.69
N TYR A 642 18.48 16.34 25.35
CA TYR A 642 18.51 16.57 26.80
C TYR A 642 18.68 15.26 27.60
N HIS A 643 18.05 14.17 27.17
CA HIS A 643 18.26 12.86 27.78
C HIS A 643 19.71 12.38 27.67
N LYS A 644 20.33 12.52 26.49
CA LYS A 644 21.76 12.18 26.28
C LYS A 644 22.71 13.10 27.05
N LEU A 645 22.31 14.35 27.32
CA LEU A 645 22.98 15.28 28.25
C LEU A 645 22.69 14.99 29.74
N ASN A 646 21.91 13.96 30.06
CA ASN A 646 21.44 13.59 31.41
C ASN A 646 20.61 14.69 32.12
N ASP A 647 20.07 15.67 31.37
CA ASP A 647 19.10 16.64 31.87
C ASP A 647 17.69 16.04 31.77
N LEU A 648 17.33 15.27 32.79
CA LEU A 648 16.09 14.50 32.79
C LEU A 648 14.85 15.39 32.97
N ASP A 649 15.00 16.57 33.54
CA ASP A 649 13.88 17.50 33.76
C ASP A 649 13.46 18.15 32.45
N ARG A 650 14.40 18.75 31.70
CA ARG A 650 14.09 19.27 30.35
C ARG A 650 13.72 18.13 29.39
N ALA A 651 14.33 16.96 29.48
CA ALA A 651 13.93 15.82 28.66
C ALA A 651 12.44 15.44 28.88
N SER A 652 11.97 15.37 30.14
CA SER A 652 10.56 15.09 30.44
C SER A 652 9.64 16.16 29.85
N GLU A 653 9.96 17.44 30.09
CA GLU A 653 9.17 18.58 29.63
C GLU A 653 8.96 18.56 28.10
N TYR A 654 10.04 18.40 27.33
CA TYR A 654 9.97 18.37 25.87
C TYR A 654 9.26 17.11 25.32
N TYR A 655 9.40 15.95 25.96
CA TYR A 655 8.61 14.77 25.60
C TYR A 655 7.12 14.94 25.93
N GLU A 656 6.78 15.57 27.06
CA GLU A 656 5.39 15.84 27.46
C GLU A 656 4.72 16.86 26.52
N GLN A 657 5.44 17.92 26.12
CA GLN A 657 4.98 18.84 25.08
C GLN A 657 4.74 18.10 23.75
N SER A 658 5.70 17.28 23.31
CA SER A 658 5.56 16.44 22.11
C SER A 658 4.35 15.50 22.21
N LEU A 659 4.15 14.84 23.36
CA LEU A 659 3.03 13.93 23.59
C LEU A 659 1.69 14.67 23.56
N ASN A 660 1.59 15.85 24.19
CA ASN A 660 0.37 16.65 24.20
C ASN A 660 -0.05 17.08 22.79
N MET A 661 0.93 17.49 21.98
CA MET A 661 0.70 17.81 20.57
C MET A 661 0.25 16.56 19.80
N LYS A 662 1.01 15.46 19.88
CA LYS A 662 0.67 14.18 19.25
C LYS A 662 -0.74 13.68 19.61
N GLN A 663 -1.15 13.75 20.88
CA GLN A 663 -2.49 13.35 21.33
C GLN A 663 -3.62 14.24 20.82
N LYS A 664 -3.33 15.49 20.42
CA LYS A 664 -4.29 16.36 19.75
C LYS A 664 -4.39 16.09 18.26
N VAL A 665 -3.41 15.40 17.66
CA VAL A 665 -3.22 15.31 16.21
C VAL A 665 -3.02 13.88 15.66
N LEU A 666 -3.25 12.85 16.47
CA LEU A 666 -3.10 11.43 16.10
C LEU A 666 -4.12 10.56 16.87
N PRO A 667 -4.55 9.42 16.30
CA PRO A 667 -5.32 8.41 17.03
C PRO A 667 -4.57 7.91 18.29
N PRO A 668 -5.28 7.54 19.39
CA PRO A 668 -4.66 7.21 20.69
C PRO A 668 -3.59 6.10 20.67
N ASP A 669 -3.69 5.19 19.70
CA ASP A 669 -2.83 4.02 19.51
C ASP A 669 -1.76 4.22 18.43
N HIS A 670 -1.63 5.44 17.88
CA HIS A 670 -0.63 5.73 16.87
C HIS A 670 0.80 5.48 17.40
N LYS A 671 1.63 4.83 16.58
CA LYS A 671 3.00 4.42 16.94
C LYS A 671 3.83 5.54 17.58
N ASP A 672 3.73 6.76 17.05
CA ASP A 672 4.51 7.91 17.55
C ASP A 672 4.08 8.41 18.94
N ILE A 673 2.83 8.18 19.34
CA ILE A 673 2.37 8.40 20.72
C ILE A 673 2.98 7.34 21.64
N ILE A 674 2.94 6.07 21.22
CA ILE A 674 3.49 4.94 21.98
C ILE A 674 5.01 5.12 22.20
N VAL A 675 5.75 5.51 21.17
CA VAL A 675 7.19 5.80 21.26
C VAL A 675 7.48 6.92 22.26
N THR A 676 6.76 8.04 22.22
CA THR A 676 6.99 9.14 23.17
C THR A 676 6.58 8.77 24.60
N ARG A 677 5.47 8.01 24.80
CA ARG A 677 5.10 7.44 26.12
C ARG A 677 6.20 6.52 26.68
N ASN A 678 6.80 5.68 25.83
CA ASN A 678 7.91 4.80 26.21
C ASN A 678 9.15 5.61 26.61
N ASN A 679 9.47 6.70 25.89
CA ASN A 679 10.57 7.59 26.23
C ASN A 679 10.34 8.30 27.58
N ILE A 680 9.15 8.85 27.83
CA ILE A 680 8.78 9.45 29.14
C ILE A 680 8.92 8.40 30.26
N THR A 681 8.50 7.16 30.01
CA THR A 681 8.64 6.05 30.97
C THR A 681 10.11 5.75 31.28
N LYS A 682 11.01 5.78 30.27
CA LYS A 682 12.45 5.65 30.47
C LYS A 682 13.02 6.80 31.32
N ILE A 683 12.64 8.05 31.03
CA ILE A 683 13.05 9.23 31.82
C ILE A 683 12.61 9.10 33.27
N ASN A 684 11.34 8.79 33.52
CA ASN A 684 10.79 8.69 34.87
C ASN A 684 11.42 7.56 35.68
N ARG A 685 11.70 6.40 35.05
CA ARG A 685 12.49 5.33 35.69
C ARG A 685 13.89 5.82 36.07
N ARG A 686 14.59 6.54 35.18
CA ARG A 686 15.94 7.07 35.44
C ARG A 686 15.93 8.13 36.55
N LYS A 687 14.95 9.03 36.57
CA LYS A 687 14.74 9.99 37.69
C LYS A 687 14.53 9.26 39.01
N TYR A 688 13.64 8.27 39.04
CA TYR A 688 13.37 7.46 40.23
C TYR A 688 14.64 6.77 40.76
N TYR A 689 15.43 6.13 39.88
CA TYR A 689 16.68 5.49 40.29
C TYR A 689 17.72 6.47 40.82
N LEU A 690 17.87 7.66 40.22
CA LEU A 690 18.77 8.69 40.74
C LEU A 690 18.29 9.22 42.10
N GLN A 691 17.00 9.47 42.27
CA GLN A 691 16.42 9.89 43.56
C GLN A 691 16.58 8.81 44.63
N PHE A 692 16.38 7.54 44.27
CA PHE A 692 16.62 6.40 45.17
C PHE A 692 18.10 6.31 45.58
N ALA A 693 19.03 6.40 44.61
CA ALA A 693 20.47 6.35 44.87
C ALA A 693 20.96 7.50 45.76
N VAL A 694 20.40 8.70 45.64
CA VAL A 694 20.67 9.85 46.52
C VAL A 694 20.11 9.62 47.94
N ASN A 695 18.99 8.92 48.06
CA ASN A 695 18.35 8.64 49.36
C ASN A 695 18.95 7.43 50.09
N THR A 696 19.72 6.57 49.42
CA THR A 696 20.51 5.50 50.05
C THR A 696 21.88 6.03 50.48
N GLN A 697 22.22 5.92 51.77
CA GLN A 697 23.57 6.28 52.24
C GLN A 697 24.66 5.44 51.54
N PRO A 698 25.84 6.01 51.25
CA PRO A 698 26.98 5.21 50.79
C PRO A 698 27.34 4.20 51.88
N MET A 699 27.52 2.93 51.51
CA MET A 699 27.96 1.90 52.46
C MET A 699 29.25 2.36 53.15
N GLN A 700 29.29 2.22 54.48
CA GLN A 700 30.53 2.39 55.23
C GLN A 700 31.61 1.48 54.61
N LYS A 701 32.82 2.03 54.42
CA LYS A 701 33.99 1.21 54.12
C LYS A 701 34.17 0.20 55.26
N PHE A 702 33.85 -1.06 55.01
CA PHE A 702 34.34 -2.14 55.85
C PHE A 702 35.83 -2.29 55.58
N GLU A 703 36.65 -1.98 56.58
CA GLU A 703 38.06 -2.36 56.55
C GLU A 703 38.17 -3.88 56.54
N VAL A 704 38.82 -4.42 55.51
CA VAL A 704 39.04 -5.87 55.39
C VAL A 704 40.15 -6.26 56.35
N GLN A 705 39.81 -6.91 57.46
CA GLN A 705 40.82 -7.59 58.29
C GLN A 705 41.42 -8.78 57.51
N PRO A 706 42.76 -8.94 57.51
CA PRO A 706 43.43 -9.92 56.66
C PRO A 706 43.44 -11.32 57.30
N ALA A 707 42.36 -12.09 57.13
CA ALA A 707 42.36 -13.51 57.50
C ALA A 707 41.30 -14.31 56.71
N LEU A 708 41.71 -14.88 55.57
CA LEU A 708 41.30 -16.20 55.04
C LEU A 708 41.92 -16.42 53.65
N GLN A 709 43.05 -17.14 53.62
CA GLN A 709 43.47 -17.84 52.41
C GLN A 709 42.53 -19.05 52.19
N ASP A 710 42.40 -19.46 50.93
CA ASP A 710 41.72 -20.68 50.48
C ASP A 710 40.19 -20.76 50.62
N ALA A 711 39.47 -19.94 49.82
CA ALA A 711 38.13 -20.28 49.33
C ALA A 711 37.90 -19.73 47.90
N PRO A 712 37.34 -20.50 46.95
CA PRO A 712 37.03 -19.99 45.61
C PRO A 712 35.87 -18.99 45.64
N MET A 713 36.05 -17.85 44.97
CA MET A 713 35.10 -16.74 44.94
C MET A 713 33.74 -17.15 44.32
N LYS A 714 32.73 -17.41 45.16
CA LYS A 714 31.32 -17.43 44.73
C LYS A 714 30.82 -15.98 44.65
N CYS A 715 30.73 -15.44 43.45
CA CYS A 715 30.06 -14.15 43.23
C CYS A 715 28.54 -14.34 43.31
N ILE A 716 27.96 -14.08 44.49
CA ILE A 716 26.50 -14.08 44.69
C ILE A 716 25.99 -12.65 44.44
N ILE A 717 25.38 -12.42 43.28
CA ILE A 717 24.68 -11.15 43.00
C ILE A 717 23.29 -11.19 43.67
N THR A 718 23.22 -10.87 44.95
CA THR A 718 21.94 -10.66 45.64
C THR A 718 21.29 -9.35 45.16
N HIS A 719 20.25 -9.45 44.34
CA HIS A 719 19.32 -8.34 44.14
C HIS A 719 18.47 -8.17 45.41
N PHE A 720 18.82 -7.20 46.26
CA PHE A 720 18.01 -6.84 47.43
C PHE A 720 16.80 -6.02 47.00
N TYR A 721 15.60 -6.57 47.20
CA TYR A 721 14.36 -5.80 47.27
C TYR A 721 14.05 -5.51 48.76
N PRO A 722 13.72 -4.27 49.16
CA PRO A 722 13.37 -3.96 50.54
C PRO A 722 11.94 -4.44 50.89
N ASP A 723 11.77 -5.07 52.05
CA ASP A 723 10.54 -5.74 52.51
C ASP A 723 9.30 -4.83 52.77
N ASN A 724 9.33 -3.55 52.42
CA ASN A 724 8.30 -2.55 52.76
C ASN A 724 7.31 -2.22 51.63
N LEU A 725 6.97 -3.20 50.78
CA LEU A 725 5.83 -3.11 49.85
C LEU A 725 4.73 -4.08 50.27
N LYS A 726 3.60 -3.55 50.75
CA LYS A 726 2.43 -4.32 51.19
C LYS A 726 1.60 -4.95 50.07
N GLU A 727 1.96 -4.71 48.80
CA GLU A 727 1.33 -5.34 47.64
C GLU A 727 2.42 -5.90 46.72
N ARG A 728 2.44 -7.23 46.56
CA ARG A 728 3.26 -7.92 45.55
C ARG A 728 2.44 -8.05 44.26
N PRO A 729 2.92 -7.58 43.09
CA PRO A 729 2.46 -8.13 41.84
C PRO A 729 3.00 -9.56 41.71
N LYS A 730 2.14 -10.54 41.41
CA LYS A 730 2.58 -11.88 41.00
C LYS A 730 3.31 -11.75 39.66
N LEU A 731 4.56 -12.18 39.60
CA LEU A 731 5.30 -12.43 38.37
C LEU A 731 5.86 -13.84 38.46
N ASP A 732 5.15 -14.76 37.85
CA ASP A 732 5.65 -16.10 37.58
C ASP A 732 6.73 -16.02 36.47
N HIS A 733 7.72 -16.92 36.54
CA HIS A 733 8.90 -17.03 35.66
C HIS A 733 10.05 -16.04 35.88
N ILE A 734 10.97 -16.39 36.79
CA ILE A 734 12.38 -16.00 36.72
C ILE A 734 13.10 -17.01 35.82
N VAL A 735 13.66 -16.55 34.69
CA VAL A 735 14.54 -17.39 33.85
C VAL A 735 15.98 -17.22 34.29
N ILE A 736 16.54 -18.26 34.91
CA ILE A 736 17.98 -18.34 35.20
C ILE A 736 18.69 -18.76 33.90
N ARG A 737 19.56 -17.89 33.37
CA ARG A 737 20.53 -18.28 32.34
C ARG A 737 21.89 -18.56 32.99
N GLU A 738 22.33 -19.80 32.93
CA GLU A 738 23.73 -20.15 33.24
C GLU A 738 24.65 -19.68 32.11
N CYS A 739 25.59 -18.77 32.41
CA CYS A 739 26.65 -18.40 31.49
C CYS A 739 27.80 -19.43 31.57
N GLN A 740 27.82 -20.40 30.65
CA GLN A 740 29.01 -21.25 30.46
C GLN A 740 30.12 -20.46 29.73
N LEU A 741 31.22 -20.20 30.44
CA LEU A 741 32.44 -19.64 29.85
C LEU A 741 33.13 -20.70 28.98
N ARG A 742 33.39 -20.38 27.70
CA ARG A 742 34.28 -21.18 26.85
C ARG A 742 35.75 -20.87 27.16
N PRO A 743 36.65 -21.86 27.18
CA PRO A 743 38.09 -21.62 27.22
C PRO A 743 38.61 -21.11 25.86
N PRO A 744 39.74 -20.39 25.83
CA PRO A 744 40.30 -19.84 24.59
C PRO A 744 40.96 -20.93 23.71
N PRO A 745 40.97 -20.77 22.37
CA PRO A 745 41.69 -21.67 21.47
C PRO A 745 43.20 -21.47 21.56
N LYS A 746 43.96 -22.56 21.41
CA LYS A 746 45.44 -22.57 21.34
C LYS A 746 45.95 -22.38 19.90
N SER A 747 47.25 -22.11 19.81
CA SER A 747 48.18 -22.12 18.66
C SER A 747 48.12 -20.97 17.64
N TYR A 748 49.22 -20.21 17.55
CA TYR A 748 50.21 -20.31 16.46
C TYR A 748 51.58 -19.72 16.95
N PRO A 749 52.69 -19.78 16.20
CA PRO A 749 53.94 -20.37 16.72
C PRO A 749 54.95 -19.39 17.35
N GLU A 750 56.02 -19.99 17.88
CA GLU A 750 57.21 -19.41 18.52
C GLU A 750 57.88 -18.29 17.72
N LEU A 751 58.45 -17.30 18.43
CA LEU A 751 59.76 -16.71 18.11
C LEU A 751 60.37 -16.02 19.35
N GLU A 752 61.45 -16.64 19.83
CA GLU A 752 62.61 -16.12 20.58
C GLU A 752 62.47 -15.28 21.87
N TYR A 753 63.15 -15.80 22.91
CA TYR A 753 63.51 -15.12 24.16
C TYR A 753 64.64 -14.10 23.96
N LEU A 754 64.66 -13.06 24.79
CA LEU A 754 65.89 -12.55 25.41
C LEU A 754 65.56 -11.81 26.72
N GLU A 755 66.19 -12.23 27.82
CA GLU A 755 66.01 -11.65 29.16
C GLU A 755 67.06 -10.56 29.47
N ALA A 756 66.91 -9.94 30.67
CA ALA A 756 67.75 -8.93 31.33
C ALA A 756 67.51 -7.46 30.93
N GLY A 757 67.49 -6.49 31.87
CA GLY A 757 67.68 -6.60 33.32
C GLY A 757 67.32 -5.32 34.07
N SER A 758 67.38 -5.36 35.40
CA SER A 758 66.98 -4.30 36.34
C SER A 758 67.85 -3.04 36.32
N GLY A 759 67.28 -1.84 36.51
CA GLY A 759 68.07 -0.67 36.93
C GLY A 759 67.41 0.72 36.90
N GLY A 760 66.92 1.19 38.05
CA GLY A 760 67.09 2.56 38.59
C GLY A 760 66.80 3.83 37.76
N ASN A 761 65.75 4.56 38.18
CA ASN A 761 65.67 6.03 38.31
C ASN A 761 66.35 6.96 37.27
N THR A 762 65.55 7.80 36.59
CA THR A 762 65.58 9.28 36.80
C THR A 762 64.45 9.99 36.03
N ASN A 763 63.96 11.11 36.59
CA ASN A 763 62.97 11.98 35.95
C ASN A 763 63.46 12.54 34.61
N LYS A 764 62.60 12.45 33.58
CA LYS A 764 62.52 13.44 32.48
C LYS A 764 61.12 13.41 31.87
N ASN A 765 60.50 14.59 31.75
CA ASN A 765 59.21 14.75 31.09
C ASN A 765 59.33 14.36 29.62
N PHE A 766 58.42 13.50 29.15
CA PHE A 766 58.04 13.39 27.74
C PHE A 766 56.54 13.17 27.66
N GLU A 767 55.87 13.96 26.82
CA GLU A 767 54.54 13.64 26.29
C GLU A 767 54.66 12.41 25.39
N LEU A 768 53.66 11.51 25.41
CA LEU A 768 53.25 10.69 24.26
C LEU A 768 51.96 9.91 24.56
N ASP A 769 51.08 9.92 23.57
CA ASP A 769 50.03 8.97 23.17
C ASP A 769 49.59 7.86 24.15
N TYR A 770 48.29 7.87 24.46
CA TYR A 770 47.54 6.67 24.81
C TYR A 770 46.77 6.14 23.59
N GLU A 771 47.37 5.22 22.84
CA GLU A 771 46.61 4.23 22.06
C GLU A 771 45.94 3.25 23.03
N THR A 772 44.70 3.54 23.45
CA THR A 772 43.86 2.53 24.12
C THR A 772 43.16 1.66 23.08
N LYS A 773 43.67 0.44 22.87
CA LYS A 773 42.99 -0.60 22.09
C LYS A 773 41.60 -0.90 22.65
N ASP A 774 40.65 -1.08 21.73
CA ASP A 774 39.24 -1.31 22.03
C ASP A 774 38.99 -2.52 22.94
N ILE A 775 38.36 -2.28 24.08
CA ILE A 775 37.55 -3.28 24.77
C ILE A 775 36.10 -2.89 24.51
N ASN A 776 35.47 -3.60 23.57
CA ASN A 776 34.05 -3.45 23.26
C ASN A 776 33.19 -3.77 24.51
N MET A 777 32.70 -2.73 25.17
CA MET A 777 31.47 -2.84 25.97
C MET A 777 30.28 -2.53 25.07
N SER A 778 29.37 -3.49 24.96
CA SER A 778 28.14 -3.38 24.16
C SER A 778 27.10 -2.52 24.87
N ASP A 779 27.10 -1.22 24.60
CA ASP A 779 25.99 -0.32 24.97
C ASP A 779 24.81 -0.50 23.99
N GLU A 780 23.76 -1.21 24.40
CA GLU A 780 22.46 -1.28 23.69
C GLU A 780 21.66 0.03 23.79
N ASP A 781 22.28 1.18 23.47
CA ASP A 781 21.69 2.50 23.75
C ASP A 781 21.72 3.48 22.55
N SER A 782 21.55 2.92 21.34
CA SER A 782 21.16 3.67 20.13
C SER A 782 19.65 3.52 19.89
N PRO A 783 18.92 4.59 19.54
CA PRO A 783 17.51 4.49 19.14
C PRO A 783 17.40 4.00 17.69
N GLU A 784 17.83 2.77 17.42
CA GLU A 784 17.79 2.21 16.06
C GLU A 784 16.34 1.98 15.59
N LEU A 785 15.99 2.67 14.51
CA LEU A 785 14.84 2.30 13.68
C LEU A 785 15.10 0.94 13.02
N HIS A 786 14.69 -0.12 13.70
CA HIS A 786 14.44 -1.42 13.07
C HIS A 786 12.96 -1.63 12.79
N TYR A 787 12.66 -1.71 11.50
CA TYR A 787 11.44 -2.27 10.96
C TYR A 787 11.49 -3.79 11.15
N THR A 788 10.49 -4.36 11.81
CA THR A 788 10.15 -5.78 11.67
C THR A 788 8.65 -5.90 11.45
N THR A 789 8.27 -5.98 10.17
CA THR A 789 6.92 -6.38 9.77
C THR A 789 6.66 -7.78 10.31
N SER A 790 5.61 -7.96 11.09
CA SER A 790 5.33 -9.24 11.74
C SER A 790 4.88 -10.30 10.73
N LEU A 791 5.77 -11.23 10.38
CA LEU A 791 5.36 -12.52 9.85
C LEU A 791 4.68 -13.31 10.98
N ARG A 792 3.34 -13.39 10.93
CA ARG A 792 2.58 -14.34 11.74
C ARG A 792 2.95 -15.76 11.31
N GLN A 793 3.75 -16.45 12.12
CA GLN A 793 3.72 -17.91 12.16
C GLN A 793 3.06 -18.34 13.48
N GLN A 794 1.87 -18.92 13.36
CA GLN A 794 1.21 -19.58 14.47
C GLN A 794 1.96 -20.88 14.80
N TYR A 795 2.69 -20.91 15.92
CA TYR A 795 2.87 -22.17 16.63
C TYR A 795 1.72 -22.34 17.61
N LYS A 796 0.73 -23.14 17.22
CA LYS A 796 -0.18 -23.77 18.18
C LYS A 796 0.63 -24.77 19.00
N ASN A 797 0.45 -24.77 20.32
CA ASN A 797 0.31 -26.03 21.04
C ASN A 797 -0.72 -25.85 22.17
N PRO A 798 -1.55 -26.86 22.47
CA PRO A 798 -2.65 -26.76 23.42
C PRO A 798 -2.21 -27.15 24.84
N GLU A 799 -3.18 -27.13 25.76
CA GLU A 799 -3.13 -27.69 27.12
C GLU A 799 -2.27 -26.91 28.13
N LEU A 800 -2.93 -26.08 28.95
CA LEU A 800 -3.21 -26.42 30.37
C LEU A 800 -4.08 -25.33 31.03
N GLU A 801 -5.33 -25.68 31.32
CA GLU A 801 -6.14 -25.09 32.41
C GLU A 801 -6.07 -26.02 33.63
N PRO A 802 -6.45 -25.59 34.85
CA PRO A 802 -6.92 -24.25 35.24
C PRO A 802 -5.99 -23.49 36.21
#